data_AF-A0A2V2VIM2-F1
#
_entry.id   AF-A0A2V2VIM2-F1
#
_cell.length_a   1.000
_cell.length_b   1.000
_cell.length_c   1.000
_cell.angle_alpha   90.00
_cell.angle_beta   90.00
_cell.angle_gamma   90.00
#
_symmetry.space_group_name_H-M   'P 1'
#
loop_
_entity.id
_entity.type
_entity.pdbx_description
1 polymer ?
#
loop_
_entity_poly.entity_id
_entity_poly.type
_entity_poly.pdbx_seq_one_letter_code
_entity_poly.pdbx_strand_id
1 'polypeptide(L)'
;MPMDVLRPHRDAEFTDAAVRLRELKKDPRRNEKKIRDLEKSMSERVGELMREVLEGDRAFLDPDPDGVPLSDLPINEDQAFRAKEVKHAELKARDPVKHADAIAALENELNQRAHELALDQLKEDLRDLDDTPQGVPIALLRPHDDASFASSVPMLRRLKKDPTRNAEAIRALENKLEGYVDEMAHDFLRADRDSYLDPAPLGHPTATLPLDKDSEFKTLEARRLELMLDPRRNKEEVAELEEALNARATKLAEEMLRNDRAFLEGEPEGVPLRYMHLDEHRQFHELEVKRAALKAKDPVRNAKAIKDIEDELNDLVHELARDQIAEDLRGVDPAPRGISINLLRPLDDPKFNELVEELRALKASSTVNPKRMHALEAEMNNRAGELAEGARLGCRDKLDPYPEGLPLEKLPLDEDETFSQIELEMAGLKLADPARNAARVANLAEKLNDRALDIARAVKKKDLEGLEEAPRGIPLALLRPHNDEVFASLANEARGDGSRSRSLLSPAAADALNERARELADQLLQGDRGFLERDPEGIPLSVLPLDTDPVFREAEVERAVLKLSDPRKNADRIASLESRLNDRAHELAQERLSGDRGYLDVELAGVSSADLPLDEDPKFHQMEVERAKLKERDPVSNAYRIRDLEEKLNVRAQELAQRVLEEDLKGIDTEPEDVPLVLLHPHKDPEFASFLPDLRRLKKNSGRNAAPISAVQNKMNDRVHELAREMITEGRNSLDPEPEGVPLGYLPLGTDKQFGELEKKLYALQAAPRRNDGAIANLRERLNDRAHELAKEKIQGDRGFLEPEPEGIPLSDLPLDSDEKFHKMETERAKLKENPAKNSDAIAVWRKT
;
A
#
# COMPACT_ATOMS: atom_id res chain seq x y z
N MET A 1 55.72 -49.90 -107.92
CA MET A 1 56.55 -49.13 -108.86
C MET A 1 56.96 -50.06 -109.99
N PRO A 2 56.84 -49.66 -111.27
CA PRO A 2 57.22 -50.54 -112.37
C PRO A 2 58.77 -50.68 -112.45
N MET A 3 59.24 -51.89 -112.80
CA MET A 3 60.66 -52.28 -112.67
C MET A 3 61.61 -51.53 -113.63
N ASP A 4 61.05 -50.95 -114.68
CA ASP A 4 61.72 -50.06 -115.65
C ASP A 4 62.09 -48.71 -115.04
N VAL A 5 61.31 -48.24 -114.06
CA VAL A 5 61.57 -47.03 -113.27
C VAL A 5 62.59 -47.33 -112.17
N LEU A 6 62.38 -48.42 -111.43
CA LEU A 6 63.26 -48.82 -110.32
C LEU A 6 64.66 -49.23 -110.78
N ARG A 7 64.78 -49.74 -112.02
CA ARG A 7 66.03 -50.19 -112.65
C ARG A 7 66.95 -51.01 -111.71
N PRO A 8 66.45 -52.09 -111.06
CA PRO A 8 67.26 -52.86 -110.11
C PRO A 8 68.46 -53.56 -110.76
N HIS A 9 68.50 -53.67 -112.09
CA HIS A 9 69.69 -54.10 -112.84
C HIS A 9 70.88 -53.12 -112.78
N ARG A 10 70.70 -51.91 -112.23
CA ARG A 10 71.79 -50.95 -111.98
C ARG A 10 72.37 -51.08 -110.57
N ASP A 11 71.68 -51.80 -109.68
CA ASP A 11 72.14 -52.09 -108.33
C ASP A 11 73.10 -53.29 -108.38
N ALA A 12 74.31 -53.09 -107.86
CA ALA A 12 75.36 -54.10 -107.90
C ALA A 12 74.97 -55.36 -107.10
N GLU A 13 74.30 -55.18 -105.96
CA GLU A 13 73.90 -56.30 -105.10
C GLU A 13 72.78 -57.13 -105.75
N PHE A 14 71.78 -56.46 -106.35
CA PHE A 14 70.70 -57.13 -107.06
C PHE A 14 71.21 -57.84 -108.32
N THR A 15 72.15 -57.26 -109.05
CA THR A 15 72.74 -57.91 -110.25
C THR A 15 73.58 -59.13 -109.88
N ASP A 16 74.41 -59.05 -108.85
CA ASP A 16 75.14 -60.21 -108.32
C ASP A 16 74.19 -61.31 -107.85
N ALA A 17 73.13 -60.94 -107.13
CA ALA A 17 72.09 -61.88 -106.71
C ALA A 17 71.37 -62.51 -107.92
N ALA A 18 71.08 -61.74 -108.97
CA ALA A 18 70.46 -62.25 -110.19
C ALA A 18 71.36 -63.24 -110.96
N VAL A 19 72.69 -63.01 -110.97
CA VAL A 19 73.66 -63.97 -111.55
C VAL A 19 73.69 -65.26 -110.74
N ARG A 20 73.79 -65.16 -109.40
CA ARG A 20 73.73 -66.33 -108.50
C ARG A 20 72.42 -67.09 -108.66
N LEU A 21 71.30 -66.38 -108.83
CA LEU A 21 69.99 -67.00 -109.07
C LEU A 21 69.97 -67.79 -110.39
N ARG A 22 70.56 -67.28 -111.48
CA ARG A 22 70.68 -68.02 -112.75
C ARG A 22 71.51 -69.29 -112.60
N GLU A 23 72.60 -69.24 -111.83
CA GLU A 23 73.43 -70.41 -111.58
C GLU A 23 72.70 -71.47 -110.75
N LEU A 24 72.05 -71.04 -109.66
CA LEU A 24 71.25 -71.94 -108.83
C LEU A 24 70.10 -72.59 -109.62
N LYS A 25 69.51 -71.86 -110.58
CA LYS A 25 68.44 -72.35 -111.47
C LYS A 25 68.91 -73.34 -112.55
N LYS A 26 70.22 -73.60 -112.72
CA LYS A 26 70.70 -74.71 -113.59
C LYS A 26 70.32 -76.08 -113.03
N ASP A 27 70.17 -76.19 -111.70
CA ASP A 27 69.66 -77.40 -111.03
C ASP A 27 68.61 -77.01 -109.96
N PRO A 28 67.37 -76.71 -110.38
CA PRO A 28 66.36 -76.12 -109.50
C PRO A 28 65.98 -77.02 -108.32
N ARG A 29 65.99 -78.34 -108.50
CA ARG A 29 65.57 -79.30 -107.47
C ARG A 29 66.55 -79.36 -106.31
N ARG A 30 67.85 -79.30 -106.58
CA ARG A 30 68.88 -79.35 -105.53
C ARG A 30 69.04 -78.01 -104.79
N ASN A 31 68.66 -76.89 -105.43
CA ASN A 31 68.91 -75.54 -104.94
C ASN A 31 67.65 -74.80 -104.42
N GLU A 32 66.51 -75.49 -104.27
CA GLU A 32 65.20 -74.87 -104.00
C GLU A 32 65.16 -73.89 -102.81
N LYS A 33 65.69 -74.27 -101.64
CA LYS A 33 65.72 -73.39 -100.45
C LYS A 33 66.59 -72.14 -100.69
N LYS A 34 67.76 -72.32 -101.30
CA LYS A 34 68.68 -71.20 -101.61
C LYS A 34 68.08 -70.25 -102.65
N ILE A 35 67.31 -70.79 -103.60
CA ILE A 35 66.55 -69.99 -104.57
C ILE A 35 65.49 -69.15 -103.83
N ARG A 36 64.70 -69.76 -102.93
CA ARG A 36 63.67 -69.04 -102.16
C ARG A 36 64.26 -67.95 -101.25
N ASP A 37 65.32 -68.26 -100.50
CA ASP A 37 65.97 -67.30 -99.60
C ASP A 37 66.59 -66.13 -100.40
N LEU A 38 67.18 -66.41 -101.56
CA LEU A 38 67.73 -65.39 -102.45
C LEU A 38 66.64 -64.56 -103.13
N GLU A 39 65.54 -65.17 -103.59
CA GLU A 39 64.39 -64.45 -104.15
C GLU A 39 63.73 -63.53 -103.12
N LYS A 40 63.68 -63.96 -101.85
CA LYS A 40 63.23 -63.13 -100.72
C LYS A 40 64.17 -61.95 -100.49
N SER A 41 65.48 -62.19 -100.38
CA SER A 41 66.49 -61.12 -100.24
C SER A 41 66.48 -60.16 -101.43
N MET A 42 66.30 -60.65 -102.65
CA MET A 42 66.15 -59.81 -103.85
C MET A 42 64.89 -58.96 -103.80
N SER A 43 63.79 -59.49 -103.26
CA SER A 43 62.54 -58.74 -103.08
C SER A 43 62.64 -57.71 -101.94
N GLU A 44 63.36 -58.03 -100.86
CA GLU A 44 63.68 -57.08 -99.79
C GLU A 44 64.55 -55.92 -100.31
N ARG A 45 65.59 -56.22 -101.09
CA ARG A 45 66.45 -55.21 -101.74
C ARG A 45 65.68 -54.35 -102.75
N VAL A 46 64.79 -54.95 -103.53
CA VAL A 46 63.86 -54.21 -104.41
C VAL A 46 62.95 -53.28 -103.61
N GLY A 47 62.49 -53.72 -102.43
CA GLY A 47 61.74 -52.88 -101.51
C GLY A 47 62.55 -51.72 -100.93
N GLU A 48 63.83 -51.94 -100.61
CA GLU A 48 64.77 -50.90 -100.16
C GLU A 48 65.04 -49.88 -101.25
N LEU A 49 65.40 -50.33 -102.46
CA LEU A 49 65.63 -49.44 -103.61
C LEU A 49 64.38 -48.60 -103.91
N MET A 50 63.18 -49.18 -103.76
CA MET A 50 61.93 -48.45 -103.96
C MET A 50 61.76 -47.35 -102.91
N ARG A 51 62.14 -47.59 -101.65
CA ARG A 51 62.12 -46.56 -100.59
C ARG A 51 63.15 -45.46 -100.86
N GLU A 52 64.39 -45.83 -101.20
CA GLU A 52 65.46 -44.86 -101.48
C GLU A 52 65.08 -43.91 -102.63
N VAL A 53 64.47 -44.44 -103.71
CA VAL A 53 64.00 -43.63 -104.84
C VAL A 53 62.86 -42.71 -104.45
N LEU A 54 61.87 -43.22 -103.70
CA LEU A 54 60.71 -42.44 -103.28
C LEU A 54 61.09 -41.35 -102.27
N GLU A 55 61.87 -41.67 -101.23
CA GLU A 55 62.32 -40.73 -100.21
C GLU A 55 63.21 -39.63 -100.78
N GLY A 56 64.09 -39.97 -101.74
CA GLY A 56 64.93 -38.99 -102.45
C GLY A 56 64.14 -38.02 -103.34
N ASP A 57 62.88 -38.34 -103.66
CA ASP A 57 62.02 -37.54 -104.54
C ASP A 57 61.04 -36.63 -103.79
N ARG A 58 61.08 -36.60 -102.45
CA ARG A 58 60.14 -35.87 -101.58
C ARG A 58 60.42 -34.37 -101.41
N ALA A 59 61.42 -33.82 -102.09
CA ALA A 59 61.86 -32.43 -101.88
C ALA A 59 60.80 -31.36 -102.22
N PHE A 60 59.73 -31.71 -102.94
CA PHE A 60 58.62 -30.79 -103.26
C PHE A 60 57.57 -30.71 -102.13
N LEU A 61 57.64 -31.60 -101.14
CA LEU A 61 56.71 -31.58 -100.00
C LEU A 61 57.05 -30.42 -99.06
N ASP A 62 56.03 -29.80 -98.47
CA ASP A 62 56.20 -28.91 -97.33
C ASP A 62 56.91 -29.68 -96.20
N PRO A 63 58.06 -29.21 -95.69
CA PRO A 63 58.77 -29.91 -94.61
C PRO A 63 57.98 -29.99 -93.30
N ASP A 64 57.07 -29.05 -93.03
CA ASP A 64 56.33 -28.92 -91.77
C ASP A 64 54.85 -28.58 -92.02
N PRO A 65 54.08 -29.45 -92.71
CA PRO A 65 52.66 -29.23 -92.96
C PRO A 65 51.89 -29.00 -91.66
N ASP A 66 51.19 -27.87 -91.55
CA ASP A 66 50.45 -27.43 -90.35
C ASP A 66 51.30 -27.44 -89.05
N GLY A 67 52.62 -27.24 -89.18
CA GLY A 67 53.56 -27.23 -88.05
C GLY A 67 54.00 -28.62 -87.58
N VAL A 68 53.61 -29.68 -88.29
CA VAL A 68 54.03 -31.06 -87.99
C VAL A 68 55.13 -31.50 -88.96
N PRO A 69 56.33 -31.88 -88.48
CA PRO A 69 57.40 -32.34 -89.37
C PRO A 69 57.00 -33.58 -90.16
N LEU A 70 57.37 -33.65 -91.45
CA LEU A 70 57.09 -34.82 -92.30
C LEU A 70 57.60 -36.15 -91.69
N SER A 71 58.66 -36.12 -90.86
CA SER A 71 59.22 -37.29 -90.18
C SER A 71 58.31 -37.88 -89.09
N ASP A 72 57.37 -37.09 -88.61
CA ASP A 72 56.40 -37.48 -87.58
C ASP A 72 55.06 -37.93 -88.18
N LEU A 73 54.87 -37.75 -89.49
CA LEU A 73 53.67 -38.16 -90.20
C LEU A 73 53.76 -39.61 -90.71
N PRO A 74 52.65 -40.38 -90.70
CA PRO A 74 52.60 -41.76 -91.20
C PRO A 74 52.56 -41.84 -92.75
N ILE A 75 53.36 -41.02 -93.44
CA ILE A 75 53.36 -40.89 -94.91
C ILE A 75 53.77 -42.21 -95.59
N ASN A 76 54.69 -42.95 -94.97
CA ASN A 76 55.15 -44.25 -95.44
C ASN A 76 54.13 -45.39 -95.26
N GLU A 77 53.08 -45.14 -94.47
CA GLU A 77 52.02 -46.09 -94.14
C GLU A 77 50.73 -45.74 -94.88
N ASP A 78 50.50 -44.46 -95.18
CA ASP A 78 49.33 -43.99 -95.91
C ASP A 78 49.28 -44.54 -97.35
N GLN A 79 48.31 -45.41 -97.60
CA GLN A 79 48.17 -46.10 -98.88
C GLN A 79 47.88 -45.13 -100.02
N ALA A 80 47.11 -44.07 -99.76
CA ALA A 80 46.74 -43.08 -100.77
C ALA A 80 47.95 -42.22 -101.18
N PHE A 81 48.74 -41.77 -100.20
CA PHE A 81 49.99 -41.05 -100.42
C PHE A 81 50.96 -41.88 -101.24
N ARG A 82 51.25 -43.13 -100.82
CA ARG A 82 52.15 -44.03 -101.56
C ARG A 82 51.70 -44.29 -102.99
N ALA A 83 50.40 -44.46 -103.23
CA ALA A 83 49.89 -44.68 -104.57
C ALA A 83 50.16 -43.49 -105.50
N LYS A 84 49.96 -42.27 -104.99
CA LYS A 84 50.26 -41.02 -105.71
C LYS A 84 51.76 -40.81 -105.88
N GLU A 85 52.55 -41.11 -104.86
CA GLU A 85 54.01 -41.00 -104.84
C GLU A 85 54.66 -41.92 -105.89
N VAL A 86 54.18 -43.17 -106.01
CA VAL A 86 54.63 -44.10 -107.05
C VAL A 86 54.30 -43.58 -108.45
N LYS A 87 53.13 -42.96 -108.62
CA LYS A 87 52.71 -42.37 -109.90
C LYS A 87 53.55 -41.14 -110.25
N HIS A 88 53.90 -40.32 -109.27
CA HIS A 88 54.80 -39.18 -109.42
C HIS A 88 56.19 -39.65 -109.88
N ALA A 89 56.78 -40.63 -109.19
CA ALA A 89 58.06 -41.23 -109.58
C ALA A 89 58.02 -41.87 -110.99
N GLU A 90 56.92 -42.52 -111.37
CA GLU A 90 56.73 -43.09 -112.71
C GLU A 90 56.70 -42.01 -113.82
N LEU A 91 55.96 -40.92 -113.61
CA LEU A 91 55.90 -39.82 -114.57
C LEU A 91 57.25 -39.09 -114.69
N LYS A 92 57.91 -38.84 -113.55
CA LYS A 92 59.22 -38.20 -113.50
C LYS A 92 60.30 -39.05 -114.18
N ALA A 93 60.27 -40.37 -114.01
CA ALA A 93 61.25 -41.26 -114.63
C ALA A 93 61.05 -41.48 -116.15
N ARG A 94 59.82 -41.31 -116.65
CA ARG A 94 59.51 -41.46 -118.09
C ARG A 94 59.94 -40.24 -118.90
N ASP A 95 59.38 -39.08 -118.60
CA ASP A 95 59.67 -37.82 -119.27
C ASP A 95 59.23 -36.64 -118.39
N PRO A 96 60.14 -36.07 -117.59
CA PRO A 96 59.81 -34.96 -116.70
C PRO A 96 59.29 -33.72 -117.43
N VAL A 97 59.72 -33.48 -118.67
CA VAL A 97 59.38 -32.28 -119.42
C VAL A 97 57.99 -32.41 -120.03
N LYS A 98 57.67 -33.56 -120.63
CA LYS A 98 56.36 -33.81 -121.23
C LYS A 98 55.24 -33.94 -120.19
N HIS A 99 55.56 -34.43 -119.00
CA HIS A 99 54.59 -34.67 -117.94
C HIS A 99 54.57 -33.59 -116.84
N ALA A 100 55.20 -32.44 -117.06
CA ALA A 100 55.37 -31.38 -116.06
C ALA A 100 54.05 -30.97 -115.34
N ASP A 101 52.96 -30.71 -116.08
CA ASP A 101 51.68 -30.30 -115.46
C ASP A 101 51.06 -31.41 -114.60
N ALA A 102 51.17 -32.66 -115.02
CA ALA A 102 50.65 -33.81 -114.28
C ALA A 102 51.51 -34.13 -113.04
N ILE A 103 52.81 -33.87 -113.11
CA ILE A 103 53.73 -33.94 -111.97
C ILE A 103 53.36 -32.86 -110.96
N ALA A 104 53.23 -31.59 -111.36
CA ALA A 104 52.85 -30.49 -110.48
C ALA A 104 51.47 -30.69 -109.81
N ALA A 105 50.48 -31.22 -110.53
CA ALA A 105 49.18 -31.57 -109.95
C ALA A 105 49.30 -32.66 -108.87
N LEU A 106 50.11 -33.70 -109.10
CA LEU A 106 50.37 -34.73 -108.10
C LEU A 106 51.17 -34.20 -106.91
N GLU A 107 52.12 -33.29 -107.13
CA GLU A 107 52.87 -32.64 -106.05
C GLU A 107 51.95 -31.83 -105.14
N ASN A 108 50.99 -31.09 -105.71
CA ASN A 108 49.96 -30.37 -104.94
C ASN A 108 49.03 -31.33 -104.18
N GLU A 109 48.57 -32.41 -104.82
CA GLU A 109 47.74 -33.41 -104.17
C GLU A 109 48.47 -34.17 -103.04
N LEU A 110 49.76 -34.42 -103.20
CA LEU A 110 50.62 -35.04 -102.20
C LEU A 110 50.86 -34.08 -101.02
N ASN A 111 51.10 -32.79 -101.30
CA ASN A 111 51.15 -31.75 -100.26
C ASN A 111 49.82 -31.63 -99.51
N GLN A 112 48.68 -31.60 -100.22
CA GLN A 112 47.37 -31.56 -99.58
C GLN A 112 47.13 -32.78 -98.68
N ARG A 113 47.51 -33.99 -99.13
CA ARG A 113 47.41 -35.19 -98.30
C ARG A 113 48.35 -35.14 -97.09
N ALA A 114 49.54 -34.55 -97.23
CA ALA A 114 50.45 -34.33 -96.11
C ALA A 114 49.84 -33.38 -95.05
N HIS A 115 49.18 -32.29 -95.48
CA HIS A 115 48.40 -31.41 -94.59
C HIS A 115 47.22 -32.12 -93.92
N GLU A 116 46.45 -32.95 -94.65
CA GLU A 116 45.38 -33.76 -94.05
C GLU A 116 45.92 -34.71 -92.96
N LEU A 117 47.04 -35.39 -93.24
CA LEU A 117 47.70 -36.27 -92.26
C LEU A 117 48.27 -35.49 -91.08
N ALA A 118 48.72 -34.25 -91.28
CA ALA A 118 49.16 -33.37 -90.20
C ALA A 118 48.00 -32.99 -89.27
N LEU A 119 46.84 -32.62 -89.82
CA LEU A 119 45.65 -32.33 -89.03
C LEU A 119 45.15 -33.57 -88.26
N ASP A 120 45.20 -34.75 -88.87
CA ASP A 120 44.87 -36.00 -88.19
C ASP A 120 45.88 -36.31 -87.07
N GLN A 121 47.17 -36.05 -87.29
CA GLN A 121 48.20 -36.20 -86.26
C GLN A 121 47.99 -35.23 -85.09
N LEU A 122 47.67 -33.96 -85.36
CA LEU A 122 47.37 -32.97 -84.31
C LEU A 122 46.14 -33.38 -83.47
N LYS A 123 45.15 -34.05 -84.06
CA LYS A 123 44.03 -34.63 -83.31
C LYS A 123 44.45 -35.83 -82.47
N GLU A 124 45.27 -36.73 -83.03
CA GLU A 124 45.80 -37.88 -82.29
C GLU A 124 46.69 -37.46 -81.10
N ASP A 125 47.40 -36.33 -81.21
CA ASP A 125 48.19 -35.79 -80.10
C ASP A 125 47.34 -35.35 -78.90
N LEU A 126 46.09 -34.95 -79.14
CA LEU A 126 45.14 -34.51 -78.11
C LEU A 126 44.24 -35.64 -77.60
N ARG A 127 44.21 -36.79 -78.27
CA ARG A 127 43.22 -37.86 -78.06
C ARG A 127 43.21 -38.45 -76.65
N ASP A 128 44.37 -38.51 -76.00
CA ASP A 128 44.52 -39.08 -74.66
C ASP A 128 44.44 -38.01 -73.55
N LEU A 129 44.17 -36.75 -73.90
CA LEU A 129 43.95 -35.65 -72.96
C LEU A 129 42.45 -35.47 -72.68
N ASP A 130 42.13 -34.76 -71.60
CA ASP A 130 40.75 -34.36 -71.31
C ASP A 130 40.20 -33.45 -72.44
N ASP A 131 39.05 -33.80 -73.00
CA ASP A 131 38.38 -33.04 -74.05
C ASP A 131 37.80 -31.71 -73.52
N THR A 132 37.54 -31.63 -72.21
CA THR A 132 36.92 -30.48 -71.55
C THR A 132 37.61 -30.11 -70.23
N PRO A 133 38.92 -29.77 -70.24
CA PRO A 133 39.65 -29.32 -69.05
C PRO A 133 38.93 -28.13 -68.39
N GLN A 134 38.67 -28.21 -67.08
CA GLN A 134 37.86 -27.23 -66.32
C GLN A 134 36.47 -26.92 -66.93
N GLY A 135 35.94 -27.78 -67.81
CA GLY A 135 34.71 -27.55 -68.56
C GLY A 135 34.88 -26.73 -69.84
N VAL A 136 36.11 -26.37 -70.23
CA VAL A 136 36.41 -25.64 -71.48
C VAL A 136 36.70 -26.64 -72.60
N PRO A 137 35.98 -26.62 -73.73
CA PRO A 137 36.32 -27.45 -74.88
C PRO A 137 37.76 -27.23 -75.33
N ILE A 138 38.57 -28.29 -75.41
CA ILE A 138 40.01 -28.23 -75.76
C ILE A 138 40.26 -27.54 -77.12
N ALA A 139 39.28 -27.60 -78.03
CA ALA A 139 39.30 -26.91 -79.31
C ALA A 139 39.36 -25.37 -79.21
N LEU A 140 38.82 -24.79 -78.12
CA LEU A 140 38.89 -23.34 -77.87
C LEU A 140 40.26 -22.91 -77.35
N LEU A 141 40.96 -23.80 -76.64
CA LEU A 141 42.28 -23.52 -76.04
C LEU A 141 43.41 -23.50 -77.07
N ARG A 142 43.23 -24.19 -78.20
CA ARG A 142 44.24 -24.37 -79.26
C ARG A 142 45.64 -24.73 -78.70
N PRO A 143 45.78 -25.89 -78.02
CA PRO A 143 47.03 -26.24 -77.33
C PRO A 143 48.27 -26.23 -78.22
N HIS A 144 48.13 -26.55 -79.50
CA HIS A 144 49.24 -26.57 -80.46
C HIS A 144 49.79 -25.19 -80.83
N ASP A 145 49.04 -24.11 -80.56
CA ASP A 145 49.53 -22.73 -80.71
C ASP A 145 50.41 -22.32 -79.51
N ASP A 146 50.33 -23.03 -78.37
CA ASP A 146 51.17 -22.79 -77.20
C ASP A 146 52.56 -23.41 -77.37
N ALA A 147 53.61 -22.60 -77.15
CA ALA A 147 54.99 -23.03 -77.35
C ALA A 147 55.43 -24.13 -76.38
N SER A 148 54.92 -24.12 -75.14
CA SER A 148 55.30 -25.09 -74.11
C SER A 148 54.69 -26.46 -74.39
N PHE A 149 53.41 -26.46 -74.76
CA PHE A 149 52.69 -27.64 -75.21
C PHE A 149 53.31 -28.19 -76.51
N ALA A 150 53.41 -27.38 -77.56
CA ALA A 150 53.93 -27.77 -78.87
C ALA A 150 55.37 -28.33 -78.81
N SER A 151 56.23 -27.80 -77.93
CA SER A 151 57.60 -28.32 -77.77
C SER A 151 57.67 -29.73 -77.15
N SER A 152 56.64 -30.13 -76.40
CA SER A 152 56.58 -31.41 -75.69
C SER A 152 55.95 -32.52 -76.53
N VAL A 153 55.07 -32.17 -77.49
CA VAL A 153 54.35 -33.12 -78.36
C VAL A 153 55.29 -34.02 -79.21
N PRO A 154 56.35 -33.51 -79.88
CA PRO A 154 57.25 -34.37 -80.65
C PRO A 154 57.93 -35.46 -79.82
N MET A 155 58.23 -35.18 -78.55
CA MET A 155 58.77 -36.19 -77.63
C MET A 155 57.72 -37.27 -77.33
N LEU A 156 56.46 -36.87 -77.13
CA LEU A 156 55.36 -37.82 -76.93
C LEU A 156 55.20 -38.75 -78.13
N ARG A 157 55.17 -38.19 -79.36
CA ARG A 157 55.09 -38.97 -80.61
C ARG A 157 56.23 -39.99 -80.71
N ARG A 158 57.46 -39.61 -80.36
CA ARG A 158 58.63 -40.52 -80.35
C ARG A 158 58.48 -41.64 -79.33
N LEU A 159 58.03 -41.33 -78.12
CA LEU A 159 57.83 -42.35 -77.08
C LEU A 159 56.71 -43.33 -77.46
N LYS A 160 55.63 -42.84 -78.08
CA LYS A 160 54.49 -43.65 -78.57
C LYS A 160 54.84 -44.62 -79.71
N LYS A 161 56.04 -44.53 -80.33
CA LYS A 161 56.52 -45.55 -81.29
C LYS A 161 56.78 -46.92 -80.65
N ASP A 162 57.11 -46.96 -79.36
CA ASP A 162 57.20 -48.19 -78.56
C ASP A 162 56.50 -47.98 -77.21
N PRO A 163 55.15 -48.04 -77.19
CA PRO A 163 54.38 -47.67 -76.01
C PRO A 163 54.57 -48.64 -74.84
N THR A 164 54.96 -49.89 -75.14
CA THR A 164 55.18 -50.91 -74.10
C THR A 164 56.45 -50.65 -73.30
N ARG A 165 57.53 -50.24 -73.96
CA ARG A 165 58.82 -49.96 -73.31
C ARG A 165 58.85 -48.59 -72.63
N ASN A 166 58.08 -47.63 -73.15
CA ASN A 166 58.11 -46.24 -72.70
C ASN A 166 56.91 -45.84 -71.81
N ALA A 167 56.11 -46.81 -71.33
CA ALA A 167 54.84 -46.55 -70.65
C ALA A 167 54.90 -45.52 -69.50
N GLU A 168 55.92 -45.58 -68.63
CA GLU A 168 56.07 -44.61 -67.53
C GLU A 168 56.44 -43.20 -68.03
N ALA A 169 57.32 -43.10 -69.03
CA ALA A 169 57.73 -41.82 -69.61
C ALA A 169 56.59 -41.18 -70.42
N ILE A 170 55.77 -41.99 -71.08
CA ILE A 170 54.54 -41.56 -71.77
C ILE A 170 53.57 -40.96 -70.75
N ARG A 171 53.21 -41.69 -69.69
CA ARG A 171 52.31 -41.19 -68.63
C ARG A 171 52.82 -39.92 -67.96
N ALA A 172 54.12 -39.85 -67.67
CA ALA A 172 54.70 -38.65 -67.05
C ALA A 172 54.61 -37.42 -67.98
N LEU A 173 54.74 -37.62 -69.28
CA LEU A 173 54.62 -36.55 -70.27
C LEU A 173 53.16 -36.20 -70.56
N GLU A 174 52.26 -37.17 -70.60
CA GLU A 174 50.81 -36.97 -70.72
C GLU A 174 50.28 -36.16 -69.53
N ASN A 175 50.61 -36.53 -68.29
CA ASN A 175 50.26 -35.73 -67.10
C ASN A 175 50.81 -34.29 -67.16
N LYS A 176 51.98 -34.10 -67.78
CA LYS A 176 52.56 -32.76 -67.95
C LYS A 176 51.79 -31.95 -69.00
N LEU A 177 51.38 -32.58 -70.09
CA LEU A 177 50.54 -31.97 -71.13
C LEU A 177 49.13 -31.67 -70.59
N GLU A 178 48.55 -32.56 -69.79
CA GLU A 178 47.30 -32.33 -69.05
C GLU A 178 47.44 -31.10 -68.13
N GLY A 179 48.54 -30.99 -67.39
CA GLY A 179 48.82 -29.83 -66.54
C GLY A 179 48.89 -28.51 -67.32
N TYR A 180 49.50 -28.52 -68.53
CA TYR A 180 49.50 -27.33 -69.39
C TYR A 180 48.10 -26.99 -69.89
N VAL A 181 47.33 -27.99 -70.32
CA VAL A 181 45.97 -27.78 -70.84
C VAL A 181 45.02 -27.30 -69.73
N ASP A 182 45.18 -27.77 -68.49
CA ASP A 182 44.43 -27.29 -67.31
C ASP A 182 44.75 -25.83 -66.96
N GLU A 183 46.04 -25.46 -67.00
CA GLU A 183 46.49 -24.06 -66.79
C GLU A 183 45.95 -23.14 -67.89
N MET A 184 46.00 -23.57 -69.15
CA MET A 184 45.41 -22.84 -70.28
C MET A 184 43.89 -22.67 -70.11
N ALA A 185 43.18 -23.70 -69.63
CA ALA A 185 41.75 -23.62 -69.38
C ALA A 185 41.43 -22.62 -68.25
N HIS A 186 42.23 -22.61 -67.18
CA HIS A 186 42.08 -21.64 -66.09
C HIS A 186 42.28 -20.20 -66.56
N ASP A 187 43.35 -19.93 -67.31
CA ASP A 187 43.65 -18.60 -67.85
C ASP A 187 42.61 -18.16 -68.89
N PHE A 188 42.13 -19.09 -69.72
CA PHE A 188 41.05 -18.85 -70.65
C PHE A 188 39.78 -18.42 -69.93
N LEU A 189 39.31 -19.19 -68.94
CA LEU A 189 38.11 -18.87 -68.16
C LEU A 189 38.23 -17.51 -67.48
N ARG A 190 39.38 -17.20 -66.90
CA ARG A 190 39.62 -15.90 -66.26
C ARG A 190 39.47 -14.74 -67.24
N ALA A 191 40.05 -14.84 -68.43
CA ALA A 191 39.97 -13.80 -69.45
C ALA A 191 38.58 -13.73 -70.11
N ASP A 192 37.94 -14.87 -70.32
CA ASP A 192 36.63 -14.98 -70.95
C ASP A 192 35.51 -14.41 -70.04
N ARG A 193 35.56 -14.69 -68.73
CA ARG A 193 34.63 -14.15 -67.73
C ARG A 193 34.53 -12.63 -67.74
N ASP A 194 35.64 -11.93 -67.99
CA ASP A 194 35.68 -10.46 -68.08
C ASP A 194 34.86 -9.90 -69.27
N SER A 195 34.50 -10.74 -70.25
CA SER A 195 33.80 -10.31 -71.46
C SER A 195 32.27 -10.29 -71.34
N TYR A 196 31.71 -11.10 -70.44
CA TYR A 196 30.25 -11.29 -70.32
C TYR A 196 29.70 -11.12 -68.89
N LEU A 197 30.52 -11.23 -67.85
CA LEU A 197 30.07 -10.96 -66.48
C LEU A 197 30.13 -9.46 -66.18
N ASP A 198 29.20 -8.99 -65.35
CA ASP A 198 29.34 -7.73 -64.64
C ASP A 198 30.68 -7.75 -63.87
N PRO A 199 31.59 -6.78 -64.07
CA PRO A 199 32.88 -6.76 -63.38
C PRO A 199 32.79 -6.72 -61.85
N ALA A 200 31.70 -6.18 -61.29
CA ALA A 200 31.53 -6.05 -59.85
C ALA A 200 30.06 -6.17 -59.40
N PRO A 201 29.42 -7.34 -59.55
CA PRO A 201 28.04 -7.57 -59.10
C PRO A 201 27.88 -7.20 -57.64
N LEU A 202 26.94 -6.29 -57.35
CA LEU A 202 26.66 -5.76 -56.01
C LEU A 202 27.91 -5.25 -55.26
N GLY A 203 28.91 -4.74 -55.98
CA GLY A 203 30.14 -4.18 -55.41
C GLY A 203 31.24 -5.21 -55.13
N HIS A 204 31.01 -6.50 -55.41
CA HIS A 204 32.01 -7.56 -55.28
C HIS A 204 32.66 -7.86 -56.63
N PRO A 205 33.98 -7.66 -56.79
CA PRO A 205 34.68 -8.05 -58.03
C PRO A 205 34.49 -9.53 -58.33
N THR A 206 34.29 -9.88 -59.59
CA THR A 206 34.11 -11.29 -60.05
C THR A 206 35.21 -12.21 -59.54
N ALA A 207 36.46 -11.75 -59.48
CA ALA A 207 37.60 -12.49 -58.96
C ALA A 207 37.51 -12.84 -57.45
N THR A 208 36.66 -12.14 -56.70
CA THR A 208 36.42 -12.41 -55.27
C THR A 208 35.24 -13.34 -55.02
N LEU A 209 34.40 -13.55 -56.04
CA LEU A 209 33.26 -14.45 -55.95
C LEU A 209 33.73 -15.91 -56.05
N PRO A 210 33.07 -16.85 -55.32
CA PRO A 210 33.42 -18.27 -55.34
C PRO A 210 32.88 -18.99 -56.59
N LEU A 211 33.00 -18.40 -57.78
CA LEU A 211 32.44 -18.91 -59.04
C LEU A 211 32.94 -20.33 -59.37
N ASP A 212 34.23 -20.60 -59.13
CA ASP A 212 34.83 -21.92 -59.39
C ASP A 212 34.35 -23.03 -58.44
N LYS A 213 33.69 -22.66 -57.34
CA LYS A 213 33.12 -23.62 -56.37
C LYS A 213 31.62 -23.81 -56.58
N ASP A 214 30.98 -22.93 -57.34
CA ASP A 214 29.54 -22.98 -57.57
C ASP A 214 29.22 -23.93 -58.73
N SER A 215 28.54 -25.04 -58.41
CA SER A 215 28.23 -26.08 -59.40
C SER A 215 27.23 -25.64 -60.46
N GLU A 216 26.29 -24.77 -60.10
CA GLU A 216 25.31 -24.21 -61.05
C GLU A 216 26.01 -23.29 -62.05
N PHE A 217 26.85 -22.38 -61.56
CA PHE A 217 27.67 -21.51 -62.40
C PHE A 217 28.55 -22.30 -63.37
N LYS A 218 29.28 -23.30 -62.89
CA LYS A 218 30.14 -24.16 -63.74
C LYS A 218 29.35 -24.89 -64.84
N THR A 219 28.15 -25.34 -64.53
CA THR A 219 27.29 -26.04 -65.50
C THR A 219 26.82 -25.10 -66.61
N LEU A 220 26.38 -23.89 -66.24
CA LEU A 220 25.97 -22.86 -67.19
C LEU A 220 27.16 -22.37 -68.04
N GLU A 221 28.33 -22.21 -67.41
CA GLU A 221 29.57 -21.77 -68.06
C GLU A 221 30.07 -22.80 -69.08
N ALA A 222 30.15 -24.08 -68.70
CA ALA A 222 30.50 -25.16 -69.62
C ALA A 222 29.54 -25.21 -70.83
N ARG A 223 28.23 -25.04 -70.58
CA ARG A 223 27.23 -25.01 -71.66
C ARG A 223 27.41 -23.81 -72.58
N ARG A 224 27.74 -22.63 -72.04
CA ARG A 224 28.07 -21.44 -72.84
C ARG A 224 29.27 -21.74 -73.75
N LEU A 225 30.32 -22.33 -73.20
CA LEU A 225 31.56 -22.62 -73.92
C LEU A 225 31.36 -23.66 -75.04
N GLU A 226 30.52 -24.68 -74.84
CA GLU A 226 30.12 -25.60 -75.92
C GLU A 226 29.49 -24.84 -77.10
N LEU A 227 28.58 -23.91 -76.82
CA LEU A 227 27.91 -23.10 -77.83
C LEU A 227 28.85 -22.10 -78.51
N MET A 228 29.93 -21.69 -77.83
CA MET A 228 30.99 -20.82 -78.38
C MET A 228 31.87 -21.50 -79.43
N LEU A 229 31.74 -22.81 -79.67
CA LEU A 229 32.38 -23.45 -80.82
C LEU A 229 31.80 -22.95 -82.15
N ASP A 230 30.52 -22.53 -82.17
CA ASP A 230 29.89 -21.84 -83.32
C ASP A 230 29.06 -20.62 -82.85
N PRO A 231 29.73 -19.52 -82.46
CA PRO A 231 29.06 -18.35 -81.85
C PRO A 231 28.04 -17.68 -82.76
N ARG A 232 28.19 -17.84 -84.08
CA ARG A 232 27.30 -17.19 -85.06
C ARG A 232 25.93 -17.84 -85.09
N ARG A 233 25.86 -19.17 -84.94
CA ARG A 233 24.59 -19.91 -84.92
C ARG A 233 23.91 -19.87 -83.57
N ASN A 234 24.67 -19.80 -82.48
CA ASN A 234 24.16 -19.93 -81.13
C ASN A 234 24.03 -18.60 -80.38
N LYS A 235 23.99 -17.46 -81.09
CA LYS A 235 24.07 -16.12 -80.49
C LYS A 235 22.99 -15.84 -79.43
N GLU A 236 21.74 -16.24 -79.68
CA GLU A 236 20.62 -16.00 -78.76
C GLU A 236 20.75 -16.86 -77.49
N GLU A 237 21.03 -18.15 -77.63
CA GLU A 237 21.24 -19.07 -76.50
C GLU A 237 22.45 -18.67 -75.64
N VAL A 238 23.53 -18.18 -76.26
CA VAL A 238 24.70 -17.66 -75.53
C VAL A 238 24.32 -16.42 -74.71
N ALA A 239 23.54 -15.49 -75.27
CA ALA A 239 23.10 -14.29 -74.54
C ALA A 239 22.19 -14.64 -73.34
N GLU A 240 21.28 -15.61 -73.50
CA GLU A 240 20.43 -16.10 -72.40
C GLU A 240 21.26 -16.76 -71.28
N LEU A 241 22.29 -17.54 -71.64
CA LEU A 241 23.20 -18.13 -70.66
C LEU A 241 24.07 -17.08 -69.97
N GLU A 242 24.53 -16.05 -70.68
CA GLU A 242 25.27 -14.93 -70.10
C GLU A 242 24.40 -14.16 -69.08
N GLU A 243 23.12 -13.94 -69.37
CA GLU A 243 22.16 -13.35 -68.42
C GLU A 243 21.98 -14.26 -67.19
N ALA A 244 21.83 -15.57 -67.38
CA ALA A 244 21.71 -16.55 -66.29
C ALA A 244 22.99 -16.61 -65.41
N LEU A 245 24.17 -16.55 -66.03
CA LEU A 245 25.47 -16.50 -65.34
C LEU A 245 25.60 -15.22 -64.51
N ASN A 246 25.21 -14.07 -65.06
CA ASN A 246 25.17 -12.80 -64.32
C ASN A 246 24.17 -12.86 -63.14
N ALA A 247 22.99 -13.45 -63.34
CA ALA A 247 22.01 -13.62 -62.28
C ALA A 247 22.52 -14.53 -61.16
N ARG A 248 23.22 -15.63 -61.49
CA ARG A 248 23.86 -16.51 -60.50
C ARG A 248 24.99 -15.80 -59.76
N ALA A 249 25.84 -15.04 -60.47
CA ALA A 249 26.91 -14.24 -59.85
C ALA A 249 26.34 -13.18 -58.90
N THR A 250 25.22 -12.54 -59.27
CA THR A 250 24.49 -11.59 -58.42
C THR A 250 23.97 -12.28 -57.14
N LYS A 251 23.36 -13.47 -57.25
CA LYS A 251 22.92 -14.24 -56.06
C LYS A 251 24.07 -14.60 -55.13
N LEU A 252 25.22 -15.01 -55.67
CA LEU A 252 26.41 -15.29 -54.87
C LEU A 252 26.92 -14.03 -54.17
N ALA A 253 26.85 -12.87 -54.83
CA ALA A 253 27.16 -11.59 -54.21
C ALA A 253 26.18 -11.22 -53.09
N GLU A 254 24.87 -11.45 -53.25
CA GLU A 254 23.87 -11.27 -52.17
C GLU A 254 24.18 -12.13 -50.94
N GLU A 255 24.55 -13.40 -51.14
CA GLU A 255 24.96 -14.29 -50.04
C GLU A 255 26.21 -13.78 -49.33
N MET A 256 27.18 -13.23 -50.07
CA MET A 256 28.36 -12.61 -49.47
C MET A 256 28.02 -11.36 -48.66
N LEU A 257 27.11 -10.50 -49.15
CA LEU A 257 26.64 -9.34 -48.41
C LEU A 257 25.99 -9.77 -47.08
N ARG A 258 25.06 -10.73 -47.10
CA ARG A 258 24.40 -11.25 -45.89
C ARG A 258 25.39 -11.80 -44.85
N ASN A 259 26.42 -12.50 -45.31
CA ASN A 259 27.45 -13.08 -44.44
C ASN A 259 28.43 -12.03 -43.89
N ASP A 260 28.55 -10.85 -44.52
CA ASP A 260 29.45 -9.76 -44.11
C ASP A 260 28.77 -8.71 -43.22
N ARG A 261 27.66 -9.07 -42.56
CA ARG A 261 26.88 -8.20 -41.63
C ARG A 261 27.38 -8.19 -40.18
N ALA A 262 28.53 -8.80 -39.90
CA ALA A 262 29.04 -8.95 -38.53
C ALA A 262 29.40 -7.63 -37.81
N PHE A 263 29.47 -6.52 -38.53
CA PHE A 263 29.72 -5.18 -37.96
C PHE A 263 28.47 -4.52 -37.37
N LEU A 264 27.28 -5.09 -37.61
CA LEU A 264 26.02 -4.61 -37.05
C LEU A 264 25.88 -5.06 -35.59
N GLU A 265 25.22 -4.23 -34.77
CA GLU A 265 24.76 -4.66 -33.45
C GLU A 265 23.74 -5.81 -33.57
N GLY A 266 23.88 -6.85 -32.73
CA GLY A 266 23.03 -8.06 -32.84
C GLY A 266 21.59 -7.87 -32.38
N GLU A 267 21.39 -7.01 -31.37
CA GLU A 267 20.08 -6.70 -30.76
C GLU A 267 19.94 -5.18 -30.52
N PRO A 268 19.97 -4.36 -31.58
CA PRO A 268 19.78 -2.90 -31.49
C PRO A 268 18.41 -2.60 -30.84
N GLU A 269 18.40 -1.72 -29.84
CA GLU A 269 17.19 -1.43 -29.02
C GLU A 269 16.53 -2.69 -28.41
N GLY A 270 17.29 -3.79 -28.26
CA GLY A 270 16.80 -5.08 -27.76
C GLY A 270 16.03 -5.93 -28.80
N VAL A 271 16.02 -5.52 -30.08
CA VAL A 271 15.34 -6.25 -31.16
C VAL A 271 16.34 -7.05 -32.00
N PRO A 272 16.20 -8.38 -32.11
CA PRO A 272 17.08 -9.19 -32.95
C PRO A 272 17.01 -8.82 -34.45
N LEU A 273 18.18 -8.72 -35.12
CA LEU A 273 18.28 -8.37 -36.55
C LEU A 273 17.41 -9.24 -37.48
N ARG A 274 17.13 -10.49 -37.10
CA ARG A 274 16.29 -11.44 -37.88
C ARG A 274 14.88 -10.92 -38.17
N TYR A 275 14.37 -9.98 -37.38
CA TYR A 275 13.01 -9.44 -37.53
C TYR A 275 12.93 -8.18 -38.40
N MET A 276 14.07 -7.63 -38.85
CA MET A 276 14.11 -6.33 -39.55
C MET A 276 14.08 -6.45 -41.08
N HIS A 277 14.11 -7.68 -41.62
CA HIS A 277 14.06 -7.93 -43.07
C HIS A 277 15.02 -7.03 -43.88
N LEU A 278 16.27 -6.91 -43.42
CA LEU A 278 17.26 -5.96 -43.96
C LEU A 278 17.48 -6.08 -45.49
N ASP A 279 17.25 -7.28 -46.04
CA ASP A 279 17.36 -7.56 -47.47
C ASP A 279 16.30 -6.82 -48.32
N GLU A 280 15.13 -6.52 -47.74
CA GLU A 280 14.05 -5.79 -48.41
C GLU A 280 14.21 -4.27 -48.30
N HIS A 281 15.06 -3.82 -47.37
CA HIS A 281 15.25 -2.40 -47.10
C HIS A 281 16.21 -1.77 -48.13
N ARG A 282 15.64 -1.08 -49.11
CA ARG A 282 16.37 -0.50 -50.24
C ARG A 282 17.59 0.33 -49.85
N GLN A 283 17.45 1.26 -48.90
CA GLN A 283 18.59 2.13 -48.51
C GLN A 283 19.70 1.35 -47.80
N PHE A 284 19.33 0.33 -47.04
CA PHE A 284 20.29 -0.55 -46.35
C PHE A 284 21.10 -1.30 -47.40
N HIS A 285 20.42 -1.92 -48.37
CA HIS A 285 21.05 -2.63 -49.47
C HIS A 285 21.98 -1.73 -50.31
N GLU A 286 21.56 -0.51 -50.65
CA GLU A 286 22.41 0.44 -51.41
C GLU A 286 23.69 0.82 -50.66
N LEU A 287 23.63 0.99 -49.33
CA LEU A 287 24.82 1.25 -48.49
C LEU A 287 25.70 0.01 -48.33
N GLU A 288 25.10 -1.17 -48.23
CA GLU A 288 25.79 -2.46 -48.16
C GLU A 288 26.64 -2.70 -49.41
N VAL A 289 26.07 -2.44 -50.60
CA VAL A 289 26.76 -2.50 -51.90
C VAL A 289 27.91 -1.49 -51.97
N LYS A 290 27.71 -0.24 -51.50
CA LYS A 290 28.79 0.76 -51.45
C LYS A 290 29.92 0.33 -50.53
N ARG A 291 29.60 -0.24 -49.37
CA ARG A 291 30.58 -0.78 -48.42
C ARG A 291 31.40 -1.90 -49.06
N ALA A 292 30.74 -2.86 -49.71
CA ALA A 292 31.39 -3.95 -50.43
C ALA A 292 32.35 -3.41 -51.52
N ALA A 293 31.90 -2.45 -52.31
CA ALA A 293 32.74 -1.82 -53.35
C ALA A 293 33.97 -1.08 -52.80
N LEU A 294 33.85 -0.39 -51.66
CA LEU A 294 34.98 0.29 -51.01
C LEU A 294 35.97 -0.69 -50.40
N LYS A 295 35.46 -1.76 -49.77
CA LYS A 295 36.25 -2.84 -49.20
C LYS A 295 36.99 -3.62 -50.29
N ALA A 296 36.37 -3.84 -51.44
CA ALA A 296 37.01 -4.48 -52.59
C ALA A 296 38.14 -3.65 -53.22
N LYS A 297 38.03 -2.31 -53.23
CA LYS A 297 39.05 -1.43 -53.82
C LYS A 297 40.32 -1.33 -52.98
N ASP A 298 40.20 -0.89 -51.73
CA ASP A 298 41.31 -0.76 -50.79
C ASP A 298 40.76 -0.61 -49.36
N PRO A 299 40.71 -1.69 -48.56
CA PRO A 299 40.17 -1.66 -47.21
C PRO A 299 40.91 -0.68 -46.28
N VAL A 300 42.23 -0.52 -46.48
CA VAL A 300 43.07 0.27 -45.57
C VAL A 300 42.92 1.75 -45.87
N ARG A 301 42.98 2.13 -47.14
CA ARG A 301 42.83 3.53 -47.56
C ARG A 301 41.40 4.04 -47.38
N ASN A 302 40.40 3.17 -47.58
CA ASN A 302 38.99 3.52 -47.41
C ASN A 302 38.48 3.30 -45.99
N ALA A 303 39.33 2.92 -45.02
CA ALA A 303 38.92 2.54 -43.66
C ALA A 303 37.98 3.55 -43.00
N LYS A 304 38.23 4.86 -43.17
CA LYS A 304 37.32 5.91 -42.65
C LYS A 304 35.95 5.87 -43.34
N ALA A 305 35.91 5.86 -44.67
CA ALA A 305 34.65 5.84 -45.42
C ALA A 305 33.86 4.54 -45.21
N ILE A 306 34.54 3.41 -45.01
CA ILE A 306 33.92 2.14 -44.62
C ILE A 306 33.28 2.29 -43.24
N LYS A 307 34.03 2.83 -42.26
CA LYS A 307 33.49 3.06 -40.92
C LYS A 307 32.30 4.02 -40.92
N ASP A 308 32.38 5.14 -41.65
CA ASP A 308 31.29 6.11 -41.75
C ASP A 308 30.01 5.42 -42.30
N ILE A 309 30.14 4.53 -43.30
CA ILE A 309 29.01 3.73 -43.80
C ILE A 309 28.55 2.66 -42.79
N GLU A 310 29.46 2.02 -42.06
CA GLU A 310 29.11 1.07 -41.00
C GLU A 310 28.33 1.75 -39.86
N ASP A 311 28.70 2.98 -39.49
CA ASP A 311 27.98 3.81 -38.52
C ASP A 311 26.59 4.19 -39.08
N GLU A 312 26.48 4.64 -40.35
CA GLU A 312 25.18 4.91 -41.01
C GLU A 312 24.27 3.66 -41.09
N LEU A 313 24.85 2.48 -41.35
CA LEU A 313 24.12 1.22 -41.39
C LEU A 313 23.63 0.81 -39.99
N ASN A 314 24.42 1.04 -38.94
CA ASN A 314 23.98 0.82 -37.56
C ASN A 314 22.87 1.80 -37.16
N ASP A 315 23.00 3.09 -37.49
CA ASP A 315 21.96 4.10 -37.24
C ASP A 315 20.63 3.71 -37.91
N LEU A 316 20.67 3.28 -39.17
CA LEU A 316 19.49 2.82 -39.89
C LEU A 316 18.88 1.56 -39.26
N VAL A 317 19.71 0.65 -38.78
CA VAL A 317 19.27 -0.56 -38.06
C VAL A 317 18.60 -0.20 -36.72
N HIS A 318 19.08 0.82 -36.00
CA HIS A 318 18.39 1.36 -34.82
C HIS A 318 17.05 2.01 -35.17
N GLU A 319 16.93 2.71 -36.29
CA GLU A 319 15.66 3.25 -36.77
C GLU A 319 14.65 2.13 -37.07
N LEU A 320 15.07 1.10 -37.80
CA LEU A 320 14.25 -0.09 -38.08
C LEU A 320 13.85 -0.83 -36.80
N ALA A 321 14.73 -0.89 -35.80
CA ALA A 321 14.41 -1.47 -34.50
C ALA A 321 13.30 -0.69 -33.79
N ARG A 322 13.34 0.66 -33.81
CA ARG A 322 12.29 1.50 -33.21
C ARG A 322 10.95 1.37 -33.95
N ASP A 323 10.99 1.28 -35.28
CA ASP A 323 9.80 1.01 -36.08
C ASP A 323 9.20 -0.37 -35.75
N GLN A 324 10.05 -1.38 -35.55
CA GLN A 324 9.61 -2.70 -35.13
C GLN A 324 9.00 -2.68 -33.72
N ILE A 325 9.60 -1.97 -32.76
CA ILE A 325 9.03 -1.78 -31.42
C ILE A 325 7.66 -1.09 -31.49
N ALA A 326 7.52 -0.05 -32.32
CA ALA A 326 6.25 0.62 -32.54
C ALA A 326 5.20 -0.32 -33.15
N GLU A 327 5.61 -1.21 -34.05
CA GLU A 327 4.76 -2.25 -34.64
C GLU A 327 4.33 -3.32 -33.63
N ASP A 328 5.21 -3.71 -32.71
CA ASP A 328 4.90 -4.68 -31.66
C ASP A 328 3.94 -4.08 -30.61
N LEU A 329 4.06 -2.79 -30.33
CA LEU A 329 3.21 -2.07 -29.39
C LEU A 329 1.91 -1.53 -30.02
N ARG A 330 1.70 -1.68 -31.33
CA ARG A 330 0.54 -1.14 -32.06
C ARG A 330 -0.81 -1.60 -31.47
N GLY A 331 -0.89 -2.84 -31.00
CA GLY A 331 -2.09 -3.44 -30.39
C GLY A 331 -2.23 -3.20 -28.89
N VAL A 332 -1.28 -2.49 -28.27
CA VAL A 332 -1.24 -2.21 -26.83
C VAL A 332 -1.74 -0.79 -26.58
N ASP A 333 -2.46 -0.60 -25.47
CA ASP A 333 -2.90 0.70 -24.98
C ASP A 333 -1.70 1.64 -24.90
N PRO A 334 -1.72 2.83 -25.53
CA PRO A 334 -0.62 3.78 -25.45
C PRO A 334 -0.42 4.37 -24.05
N ALA A 335 -1.44 4.32 -23.18
CA ALA A 335 -1.40 4.85 -21.83
C ALA A 335 -2.09 3.92 -20.81
N PRO A 336 -1.60 2.68 -20.59
CA PRO A 336 -2.17 1.75 -19.63
C PRO A 336 -2.25 2.41 -18.24
N ARG A 337 -3.46 2.44 -17.67
CA ARG A 337 -3.76 3.10 -16.38
C ARG A 337 -3.34 4.58 -16.32
N GLY A 338 -3.24 5.26 -17.47
CA GLY A 338 -2.85 6.67 -17.56
C GLY A 338 -1.34 6.94 -17.57
N ILE A 339 -0.50 5.89 -17.58
CA ILE A 339 0.96 6.02 -17.70
C ILE A 339 1.38 5.66 -19.13
N SER A 340 2.20 6.50 -19.76
CA SER A 340 2.67 6.24 -21.14
C SER A 340 3.43 4.92 -21.24
N ILE A 341 3.08 4.10 -22.23
CA ILE A 341 3.72 2.80 -22.49
C ILE A 341 5.24 2.94 -22.73
N ASN A 342 5.68 4.04 -23.35
CA ASN A 342 7.10 4.32 -23.59
C ASN A 342 7.88 4.55 -22.29
N LEU A 343 7.24 5.09 -21.24
CA LEU A 343 7.86 5.27 -19.93
C LEU A 343 7.92 3.95 -19.15
N LEU A 344 6.94 3.07 -19.35
CA LEU A 344 6.89 1.77 -18.68
C LEU A 344 7.97 0.80 -19.18
N ARG A 345 8.48 1.01 -20.40
CA ARG A 345 9.49 0.15 -21.05
C ARG A 345 9.14 -1.33 -20.94
N PRO A 346 7.96 -1.74 -21.45
CA PRO A 346 7.44 -3.08 -21.23
C PRO A 346 8.34 -4.18 -21.81
N LEU A 347 9.20 -3.88 -22.80
CA LEU A 347 10.16 -4.84 -23.35
C LEU A 347 11.27 -5.25 -22.37
N ASP A 348 11.55 -4.43 -21.34
CA ASP A 348 12.47 -4.79 -20.25
C ASP A 348 11.85 -5.87 -19.33
N ASP A 349 10.53 -6.07 -19.39
CA ASP A 349 9.83 -7.12 -18.65
C ASP A 349 9.90 -8.46 -19.40
N PRO A 350 10.49 -9.52 -18.80
CA PRO A 350 10.66 -10.81 -19.48
C PRO A 350 9.36 -11.42 -19.99
N LYS A 351 8.27 -11.31 -19.20
CA LYS A 351 6.97 -11.88 -19.57
C LYS A 351 6.35 -11.15 -20.75
N PHE A 352 6.41 -9.82 -20.75
CA PHE A 352 5.92 -9.04 -21.88
C PHE A 352 6.74 -9.33 -23.14
N ASN A 353 8.06 -9.45 -23.02
CA ASN A 353 8.93 -9.77 -24.15
C ASN A 353 8.66 -11.18 -24.73
N GLU A 354 8.35 -12.18 -23.89
CA GLU A 354 7.90 -13.50 -24.35
C GLU A 354 6.62 -13.43 -25.22
N LEU A 355 5.65 -12.59 -24.82
CA LEU A 355 4.43 -12.37 -25.59
C LEU A 355 4.70 -11.69 -26.94
N VAL A 356 5.63 -10.73 -26.97
CA VAL A 356 6.07 -10.05 -28.20
C VAL A 356 6.76 -11.04 -29.15
N GLU A 357 7.65 -11.91 -28.64
CA GLU A 357 8.29 -12.94 -29.47
C GLU A 357 7.26 -13.93 -30.04
N GLU A 358 6.24 -14.33 -29.28
CA GLU A 358 5.14 -15.17 -29.80
C GLU A 358 4.35 -14.43 -30.89
N LEU A 359 4.07 -13.13 -30.69
CA LEU A 359 3.37 -12.30 -31.68
C LEU A 359 4.18 -12.18 -32.99
N ARG A 360 5.49 -11.93 -32.88
CA ARG A 360 6.41 -11.86 -34.02
C ARG A 360 6.48 -13.19 -34.76
N ALA A 361 6.62 -14.31 -34.05
CA ALA A 361 6.66 -15.65 -34.64
C ALA A 361 5.35 -16.00 -35.37
N LEU A 362 4.21 -15.57 -34.82
CA LEU A 362 2.90 -15.81 -35.43
C LEU A 362 2.69 -14.93 -36.68
N LYS A 363 3.13 -13.66 -36.66
CA LYS A 363 3.17 -12.77 -37.83
C LYS A 363 4.07 -13.30 -38.95
N ALA A 364 5.18 -13.95 -38.61
CA ALA A 364 6.10 -14.56 -39.57
C ALA A 364 5.59 -15.90 -40.17
N SER A 365 4.57 -16.52 -39.58
CA SER A 365 4.03 -17.80 -40.05
C SER A 365 3.09 -17.62 -41.27
N SER A 366 3.09 -18.58 -42.19
CA SER A 366 2.25 -18.53 -43.40
C SER A 366 0.74 -18.68 -43.14
N THR A 367 0.34 -19.00 -41.91
CA THR A 367 -1.06 -19.17 -41.49
C THR A 367 -1.39 -18.19 -40.37
N VAL A 368 -1.79 -16.97 -40.72
CA VAL A 368 -2.19 -15.94 -39.75
C VAL A 368 -3.44 -16.41 -39.01
N ASN A 369 -3.32 -16.61 -37.69
CA ASN A 369 -4.46 -16.89 -36.81
C ASN A 369 -4.89 -15.61 -36.07
N PRO A 370 -5.86 -14.84 -36.61
CA PRO A 370 -6.23 -13.54 -36.06
C PRO A 370 -6.79 -13.64 -34.63
N LYS A 371 -7.39 -14.77 -34.25
CA LYS A 371 -7.91 -14.98 -32.90
C LYS A 371 -6.79 -15.07 -31.86
N ARG A 372 -5.67 -15.74 -32.19
CA ARG A 372 -4.52 -15.83 -31.28
C ARG A 372 -3.78 -14.49 -31.21
N MET A 373 -3.69 -13.74 -32.31
CA MET A 373 -3.13 -12.38 -32.30
C MET A 373 -3.89 -11.45 -31.34
N HIS A 374 -5.22 -11.37 -31.45
CA HIS A 374 -6.01 -10.55 -30.53
C HIS A 374 -5.94 -11.03 -29.07
N ALA A 375 -5.81 -12.34 -28.85
CA ALA A 375 -5.59 -12.88 -27.51
C ALA A 375 -4.24 -12.43 -26.95
N LEU A 376 -3.17 -12.49 -27.75
CA LEU A 376 -1.84 -12.00 -27.35
C LEU A 376 -1.84 -10.49 -27.11
N GLU A 377 -2.47 -9.70 -27.96
CA GLU A 377 -2.65 -8.25 -27.74
C GLU A 377 -3.38 -7.97 -26.42
N ALA A 378 -4.42 -8.74 -26.10
CA ALA A 378 -5.12 -8.62 -24.81
C ALA A 378 -4.24 -9.03 -23.62
N GLU A 379 -3.46 -10.11 -23.74
CA GLU A 379 -2.48 -10.54 -22.73
C GLU A 379 -1.38 -9.48 -22.52
N MET A 380 -0.86 -8.89 -23.60
CA MET A 380 0.09 -7.77 -23.56
C MET A 380 -0.52 -6.54 -22.90
N ASN A 381 -1.75 -6.17 -23.23
CA ASN A 381 -2.48 -5.08 -22.57
C ASN A 381 -2.66 -5.31 -21.07
N ASN A 382 -3.01 -6.53 -20.66
CA ASN A 382 -3.12 -6.89 -19.26
C ASN A 382 -1.77 -6.75 -18.55
N ARG A 383 -0.68 -7.26 -19.16
CA ARG A 383 0.66 -7.16 -18.58
C ARG A 383 1.16 -5.72 -18.50
N ALA A 384 0.91 -4.90 -19.52
CA ALA A 384 1.21 -3.46 -19.48
C ALA A 384 0.41 -2.75 -18.38
N GLY A 385 -0.86 -3.12 -18.19
CA GLY A 385 -1.69 -2.65 -17.08
C GLY A 385 -1.16 -3.04 -15.70
N GLU A 386 -0.62 -4.25 -15.54
CA GLU A 386 0.02 -4.70 -14.30
C GLU A 386 1.30 -3.92 -14.01
N LEU A 387 2.13 -3.65 -15.02
CA LEU A 387 3.34 -2.84 -14.88
C LEU A 387 2.98 -1.40 -14.46
N ALA A 388 1.92 -0.83 -15.05
CA ALA A 388 1.43 0.49 -14.69
C ALA A 388 0.91 0.55 -13.24
N GLU A 389 0.11 -0.43 -12.81
CA GLU A 389 -0.35 -0.52 -11.41
C GLU A 389 0.82 -0.71 -10.44
N GLY A 390 1.81 -1.53 -10.79
CA GLY A 390 3.02 -1.71 -9.98
C GLY A 390 3.80 -0.40 -9.79
N ALA A 391 3.96 0.39 -10.86
CA ALA A 391 4.59 1.71 -10.79
C ALA A 391 3.78 2.70 -9.93
N ARG A 392 2.45 2.67 -10.04
CA ARG A 392 1.55 3.50 -9.22
C ARG A 392 1.63 3.13 -7.75
N LEU A 393 1.48 1.84 -7.41
CA LEU A 393 1.52 1.36 -6.03
C LEU A 393 2.89 1.57 -5.37
N GLY A 394 4.00 1.44 -6.11
CA GLY A 394 5.34 1.79 -5.62
C GLY A 394 5.54 3.28 -5.30
N CYS A 395 4.54 4.14 -5.57
CA CYS A 395 4.51 5.51 -5.07
C CYS A 395 4.04 5.61 -3.61
N ARG A 396 3.35 4.57 -3.10
CA ARG A 396 2.82 4.51 -1.74
C ARG A 396 3.84 4.09 -0.68
N ASP A 397 5.01 3.59 -1.06
CA ASP A 397 6.03 3.05 -0.13
C ASP A 397 6.53 4.05 0.93
N LYS A 398 6.42 5.35 0.66
CA LYS A 398 6.85 6.44 1.55
C LYS A 398 5.70 7.12 2.28
N LEU A 399 4.50 6.56 2.20
CA LEU A 399 3.36 7.07 2.95
C LEU A 399 3.50 6.73 4.44
N ASP A 400 2.99 7.60 5.30
CA ASP A 400 2.75 7.26 6.71
C ASP A 400 1.86 6.01 6.76
N PRO A 401 2.26 4.91 7.44
CA PRO A 401 1.44 3.71 7.53
C PRO A 401 0.12 3.93 8.30
N TYR A 402 0.09 4.94 9.18
CA TYR A 402 -1.03 5.24 10.06
C TYR A 402 -1.40 6.73 10.05
N PRO A 403 -1.80 7.33 8.91
CA PRO A 403 -2.26 8.71 8.86
C PRO A 403 -3.43 8.91 9.83
N GLU A 404 -3.29 9.88 10.75
CA GLU A 404 -4.28 10.09 11.82
C GLU A 404 -4.54 8.82 12.67
N GLY A 405 -3.60 7.87 12.75
CA GLY A 405 -3.76 6.61 13.47
C GLY A 405 -4.63 5.57 12.75
N LEU A 406 -5.04 5.82 11.49
CA LEU A 406 -5.81 4.88 10.67
C LEU A 406 -4.87 4.10 9.73
N PRO A 407 -4.97 2.77 9.63
CA PRO A 407 -4.16 2.00 8.68
C PRO A 407 -4.43 2.43 7.22
N LEU A 408 -3.38 2.64 6.42
CA LEU A 408 -3.51 3.02 5.00
C LEU A 408 -4.43 2.11 4.20
N GLU A 409 -4.39 0.80 4.45
CA GLU A 409 -5.19 -0.24 3.79
C GLU A 409 -6.71 -0.05 3.99
N LYS A 410 -7.10 0.68 5.04
CA LYS A 410 -8.51 0.95 5.38
C LYS A 410 -8.98 2.31 4.85
N LEU A 411 -8.11 3.07 4.18
CA LEU A 411 -8.47 4.34 3.56
C LEU A 411 -8.89 4.15 2.10
N PRO A 412 -9.92 4.88 1.63
CA PRO A 412 -10.37 4.84 0.24
C PRO A 412 -9.46 5.70 -0.68
N LEU A 413 -8.16 5.41 -0.69
CA LEU A 413 -7.16 6.20 -1.43
C LEU A 413 -7.41 6.16 -2.95
N ASP A 414 -7.84 5.00 -3.47
CA ASP A 414 -8.13 4.80 -4.88
C ASP A 414 -9.42 5.49 -5.36
N GLU A 415 -10.29 5.90 -4.43
CA GLU A 415 -11.50 6.67 -4.76
C GLU A 415 -11.22 8.18 -4.82
N ASP A 416 -10.08 8.63 -4.27
CA ASP A 416 -9.70 10.03 -4.27
C ASP A 416 -9.01 10.42 -5.57
N GLU A 417 -9.68 11.26 -6.36
CA GLU A 417 -9.21 11.70 -7.67
C GLU A 417 -7.89 12.48 -7.57
N THR A 418 -7.78 13.36 -6.58
CA THR A 418 -6.56 14.17 -6.38
C THR A 418 -5.37 13.32 -5.96
N PHE A 419 -5.58 12.32 -5.09
CA PHE A 419 -4.55 11.35 -4.70
C PHE A 419 -4.08 10.57 -5.94
N SER A 420 -5.02 10.02 -6.70
CA SER A 420 -4.74 9.27 -7.93
C SER A 420 -3.96 10.10 -8.97
N GLN A 421 -4.30 11.38 -9.15
CA GLN A 421 -3.57 12.28 -10.05
C GLN A 421 -2.12 12.50 -9.61
N ILE A 422 -1.88 12.70 -8.31
CA ILE A 422 -0.51 12.87 -7.78
C ILE A 422 0.28 11.57 -7.93
N GLU A 423 -0.33 10.40 -7.71
CA GLU A 423 0.32 9.11 -7.95
C GLU A 423 0.76 8.94 -9.40
N LEU A 424 -0.10 9.29 -10.37
CA LEU A 424 0.22 9.21 -11.79
C LEU A 424 1.36 10.15 -12.18
N GLU A 425 1.34 11.40 -11.68
CA GLU A 425 2.42 12.36 -11.92
C GLU A 425 3.74 11.86 -11.32
N MET A 426 3.70 11.34 -10.08
CA MET A 426 4.89 10.78 -9.43
C MET A 426 5.43 9.56 -10.19
N ALA A 427 4.56 8.62 -10.57
CA ALA A 427 4.95 7.42 -11.30
C ALA A 427 5.61 7.78 -12.63
N GLY A 428 5.02 8.72 -13.39
CA GLY A 428 5.59 9.22 -14.63
C GLY A 428 6.98 9.85 -14.44
N LEU A 429 7.16 10.68 -13.40
CA LEU A 429 8.45 11.30 -13.09
C LEU A 429 9.52 10.29 -12.66
N LYS A 430 9.12 9.28 -11.87
CA LYS A 430 10.01 8.18 -11.46
C LYS A 430 10.46 7.33 -12.65
N LEU A 431 9.55 7.02 -13.58
CA LEU A 431 9.85 6.22 -14.76
C LEU A 431 10.70 6.98 -15.80
N ALA A 432 10.49 8.29 -15.95
CA ALA A 432 11.22 9.09 -16.93
C ALA A 432 12.70 9.27 -16.60
N ASP A 433 13.02 9.77 -15.40
CA ASP A 433 14.39 9.94 -14.91
C ASP A 433 14.38 10.09 -13.38
N PRO A 434 14.60 9.00 -12.62
CA PRO A 434 14.55 9.03 -11.17
C PRO A 434 15.55 10.01 -10.55
N ALA A 435 16.73 10.15 -11.14
CA ALA A 435 17.82 10.95 -10.59
C ALA A 435 17.55 12.44 -10.78
N ARG A 436 17.16 12.85 -12.00
CA ARG A 436 16.87 14.24 -12.32
C ARG A 436 15.58 14.75 -11.65
N ASN A 437 14.59 13.87 -11.46
CA ASN A 437 13.29 14.24 -10.90
C ASN A 437 13.18 14.06 -9.38
N ALA A 438 14.24 13.63 -8.69
CA ALA A 438 14.22 13.28 -7.27
C ALA A 438 13.60 14.36 -6.36
N ALA A 439 13.94 15.63 -6.58
CA ALA A 439 13.38 16.74 -5.78
C ALA A 439 11.87 16.94 -6.00
N ARG A 440 11.39 16.79 -7.24
CA ARG A 440 9.96 16.88 -7.56
C ARG A 440 9.19 15.69 -7.00
N VAL A 441 9.75 14.48 -7.14
CA VAL A 441 9.19 13.26 -6.55
C VAL A 441 9.10 13.39 -5.03
N ALA A 442 10.10 13.95 -4.36
CA ALA A 442 10.04 14.20 -2.91
C ALA A 442 8.91 15.16 -2.53
N ASN A 443 8.72 16.26 -3.28
CA ASN A 443 7.62 17.20 -3.04
C ASN A 443 6.24 16.57 -3.28
N LEU A 444 6.08 15.77 -4.34
CA LEU A 444 4.84 15.03 -4.59
C LEU A 444 4.57 13.97 -3.52
N ALA A 445 5.62 13.36 -2.93
CA ALA A 445 5.48 12.41 -1.83
C ALA A 445 4.96 13.07 -0.55
N GLU A 446 5.44 14.28 -0.25
CA GLU A 446 4.91 15.09 0.85
C GLU A 446 3.43 15.43 0.62
N LYS A 447 3.07 15.89 -0.59
CA LYS A 447 1.67 16.17 -0.96
C LYS A 447 0.77 14.92 -0.90
N LEU A 448 1.29 13.75 -1.28
CA LEU A 448 0.58 12.47 -1.17
C LEU A 448 0.31 12.12 0.30
N ASN A 449 1.30 12.33 1.18
CA ASN A 449 1.14 12.17 2.63
C ASN A 449 0.10 13.14 3.20
N ASP A 450 0.18 14.43 2.84
CA ASP A 450 -0.80 15.43 3.26
C ASP A 450 -2.21 15.06 2.80
N ARG A 451 -2.35 14.57 1.55
CA ARG A 451 -3.64 14.15 1.02
C ARG A 451 -4.16 12.89 1.70
N ALA A 452 -3.31 11.90 1.98
CA ALA A 452 -3.69 10.72 2.77
C ALA A 452 -4.20 11.12 4.15
N LEU A 453 -3.55 12.11 4.78
CA LEU A 453 -3.93 12.65 6.08
C LEU A 453 -5.29 13.35 6.03
N ASP A 454 -5.56 14.14 4.98
CA ASP A 454 -6.87 14.76 4.77
C ASP A 454 -7.97 13.74 4.52
N ILE A 455 -7.69 12.67 3.75
CA ILE A 455 -8.61 11.55 3.55
C ILE A 455 -8.91 10.86 4.88
N ALA A 456 -7.88 10.60 5.70
CA ALA A 456 -8.04 10.00 7.02
C ALA A 456 -8.92 10.87 7.94
N ARG A 457 -8.75 12.20 7.94
CA ARG A 457 -9.63 13.12 8.66
C ARG A 457 -11.07 13.08 8.16
N ALA A 458 -11.28 13.01 6.85
CA ALA A 458 -12.60 12.91 6.26
C ALA A 458 -13.29 11.60 6.65
N VAL A 459 -12.54 10.49 6.66
CA VAL A 459 -13.03 9.18 7.14
C VAL A 459 -13.41 9.26 8.62
N LYS A 460 -12.53 9.77 9.49
CA LYS A 460 -12.86 9.95 10.91
C LYS A 460 -14.11 10.78 11.11
N LYS A 461 -14.25 11.89 10.38
CA LYS A 461 -15.44 12.74 10.45
C LYS A 461 -16.70 11.96 10.07
N LYS A 462 -16.63 11.17 8.99
CA LYS A 462 -17.72 10.34 8.50
C LYS A 462 -18.11 9.23 9.49
N ASP A 463 -17.15 8.66 10.21
CA ASP A 463 -17.43 7.68 11.27
C ASP A 463 -18.30 8.24 12.41
N LEU A 464 -18.22 9.55 12.64
CA LEU A 464 -19.00 10.24 13.66
C LEU A 464 -20.39 10.66 13.15
N GLU A 465 -20.64 10.60 11.83
CA GLU A 465 -21.94 10.96 11.25
C GLU A 465 -23.00 9.89 11.62
N GLY A 466 -24.10 10.34 12.23
CA GLY A 466 -25.18 9.45 12.68
C GLY A 466 -24.97 8.83 14.06
N LEU A 467 -23.88 9.18 14.77
CA LEU A 467 -23.70 8.88 16.18
C LEU A 467 -24.37 9.95 17.08
N GLU A 468 -24.49 9.66 18.37
CA GLU A 468 -25.00 10.58 19.38
C GLU A 468 -24.12 11.84 19.45
N GLU A 469 -24.70 13.02 19.22
CA GLU A 469 -23.94 14.28 19.12
C GLU A 469 -23.22 14.67 20.42
N ALA A 470 -23.82 14.33 21.57
CA ALA A 470 -23.33 14.69 22.89
C ALA A 470 -23.50 13.54 23.90
N PRO A 471 -22.70 12.45 23.81
CA PRO A 471 -22.72 11.37 24.79
C PRO A 471 -22.50 11.93 26.20
N ARG A 472 -23.46 11.68 27.10
CA ARG A 472 -23.49 12.24 28.46
C ARG A 472 -23.41 13.77 28.52
N GLY A 473 -23.83 14.45 27.47
CA GLY A 473 -23.80 15.92 27.35
C GLY A 473 -22.44 16.50 26.92
N ILE A 474 -21.40 15.68 26.72
CA ILE A 474 -20.11 16.11 26.18
C ILE A 474 -20.16 16.02 24.65
N PRO A 475 -19.91 17.11 23.90
CA PRO A 475 -19.87 17.05 22.43
C PRO A 475 -18.88 16.00 21.93
N LEU A 476 -19.33 15.12 21.04
CA LEU A 476 -18.55 13.99 20.53
C LEU A 476 -17.22 14.43 19.89
N ALA A 477 -17.22 15.57 19.20
CA ALA A 477 -16.01 16.17 18.62
C ALA A 477 -14.94 16.56 19.66
N LEU A 478 -15.36 16.96 20.87
CA LEU A 478 -14.45 17.31 21.97
C LEU A 478 -13.93 16.07 22.69
N LEU A 479 -14.72 14.97 22.70
CA LEU A 479 -14.34 13.70 23.30
C LEU A 479 -13.18 13.01 22.54
N ARG A 480 -13.02 13.31 21.25
CA ARG A 480 -11.99 12.74 20.35
C ARG A 480 -11.94 11.21 20.43
N PRO A 481 -13.06 10.53 20.17
CA PRO A 481 -13.21 9.10 20.43
C PRO A 481 -12.22 8.23 19.63
N HIS A 482 -11.78 8.67 18.44
CA HIS A 482 -10.74 7.96 17.67
C HIS A 482 -9.36 7.88 18.32
N ASN A 483 -9.11 8.61 19.42
CA ASN A 483 -7.88 8.45 20.20
C ASN A 483 -7.95 7.23 21.14
N ASP A 484 -9.14 6.68 21.38
CA ASP A 484 -9.34 5.43 22.09
C ASP A 484 -9.19 4.25 21.14
N GLU A 485 -8.32 3.30 21.49
CA GLU A 485 -8.00 2.15 20.64
C GLU A 485 -9.22 1.25 20.38
N VAL A 486 -10.12 1.12 21.36
CA VAL A 486 -11.33 0.29 21.25
C VAL A 486 -12.31 0.95 20.29
N PHE A 487 -12.59 2.24 20.45
CA PHE A 487 -13.45 2.98 19.52
C PHE A 487 -12.87 2.98 18.10
N ALA A 488 -11.56 3.20 17.94
CA ALA A 488 -10.90 3.16 16.64
C ALA A 488 -11.04 1.77 15.97
N SER A 489 -10.92 0.70 16.75
CA SER A 489 -11.09 -0.68 16.26
C SER A 489 -12.54 -0.95 15.83
N LEU A 490 -13.52 -0.55 16.65
CA LEU A 490 -14.95 -0.65 16.30
C LEU A 490 -15.28 0.15 15.04
N ALA A 491 -14.72 1.35 14.89
CA ALA A 491 -14.90 2.16 13.68
C ALA A 491 -14.28 1.50 12.45
N ASN A 492 -13.11 0.87 12.58
CA ASN A 492 -12.48 0.07 11.52
C ASN A 492 -13.35 -1.14 11.13
N GLU A 493 -13.88 -1.87 12.10
CA GLU A 493 -14.77 -3.02 11.85
C GLU A 493 -16.09 -2.60 11.20
N ALA A 494 -16.66 -1.47 11.61
CA ALA A 494 -17.87 -0.91 11.03
C ALA A 494 -17.72 -0.56 9.54
N ARG A 495 -16.50 -0.15 9.12
CA ARG A 495 -16.15 0.07 7.71
C ARG A 495 -16.01 -1.24 6.92
N GLY A 496 -15.54 -2.31 7.55
CA GLY A 496 -15.25 -3.60 6.90
C GLY A 496 -14.00 -3.59 6.01
N ASP A 497 -13.83 -4.64 5.20
CA ASP A 497 -12.72 -4.77 4.23
C ASP A 497 -13.01 -4.02 2.93
N GLY A 498 -12.98 -2.69 2.97
CA GLY A 498 -12.81 -1.82 1.78
C GLY A 498 -13.82 -1.96 0.64
N SER A 499 -14.88 -2.76 0.79
CA SER A 499 -15.74 -3.14 -0.31
C SER A 499 -17.00 -2.30 -0.36
N ARG A 500 -16.97 -1.32 -1.26
CA ARG A 500 -18.08 -0.74 -2.04
C ARG A 500 -19.38 -0.50 -1.26
N SER A 501 -19.68 0.78 -1.07
CA SER A 501 -21.05 1.28 -1.01
C SER A 501 -21.89 0.94 0.23
N ARG A 502 -21.29 0.83 1.42
CA ARG A 502 -22.05 1.05 2.66
C ARG A 502 -21.88 2.49 3.10
N SER A 503 -22.71 3.38 2.57
CA SER A 503 -22.76 4.79 3.02
C SER A 503 -23.36 4.97 4.41
N LEU A 504 -23.93 3.94 5.02
CA LEU A 504 -24.59 4.01 6.31
C LEU A 504 -24.01 2.97 7.26
N LEU A 505 -23.61 3.42 8.45
CA LEU A 505 -23.31 2.57 9.60
C LEU A 505 -24.52 1.65 9.85
N SER A 506 -24.27 0.37 10.12
CA SER A 506 -25.36 -0.51 10.56
C SER A 506 -25.85 -0.05 11.94
N PRO A 507 -27.14 -0.24 12.28
CA PRO A 507 -27.66 0.15 13.60
C PRO A 507 -26.84 -0.47 14.74
N ALA A 508 -26.47 -1.75 14.63
CA ALA A 508 -25.66 -2.43 15.63
C ALA A 508 -24.24 -1.85 15.78
N ALA A 509 -23.61 -1.40 14.69
CA ALA A 509 -22.31 -0.75 14.77
C ALA A 509 -22.40 0.65 15.36
N ALA A 510 -23.44 1.42 15.01
CA ALA A 510 -23.70 2.72 15.61
C ALA A 510 -23.99 2.60 17.12
N ASP A 511 -24.76 1.60 17.55
CA ASP A 511 -25.02 1.33 18.96
C ASP A 511 -23.72 1.00 19.71
N ALA A 512 -22.86 0.13 19.17
CA ALA A 512 -21.58 -0.21 19.79
C ALA A 512 -20.64 1.01 19.92
N LEU A 513 -20.56 1.85 18.88
CA LEU A 513 -19.78 3.09 18.91
C LEU A 513 -20.35 4.11 19.91
N ASN A 514 -21.68 4.26 19.97
CA ASN A 514 -22.34 5.14 20.92
C ASN A 514 -22.15 4.67 22.37
N GLU A 515 -22.24 3.37 22.66
CA GLU A 515 -21.94 2.86 24.01
C GLU A 515 -20.49 3.16 24.40
N ARG A 516 -19.53 2.90 23.51
CA ARG A 516 -18.12 3.22 23.81
C ARG A 516 -17.90 4.72 24.00
N ALA A 517 -18.57 5.57 23.22
CA ALA A 517 -18.51 7.02 23.40
C ALA A 517 -19.09 7.46 24.76
N ARG A 518 -20.18 6.84 25.24
CA ARG A 518 -20.73 7.10 26.58
C ARG A 518 -19.78 6.64 27.69
N GLU A 519 -19.16 5.46 27.54
CA GLU A 519 -18.14 4.98 28.49
C GLU A 519 -16.96 5.94 28.58
N LEU A 520 -16.46 6.45 27.45
CA LEU A 520 -15.38 7.44 27.42
C LEU A 520 -15.80 8.75 28.09
N ALA A 521 -17.03 9.19 27.88
CA ALA A 521 -17.57 10.38 28.55
C ALA A 521 -17.68 10.17 30.08
N ASP A 522 -18.18 9.02 30.53
CA ASP A 522 -18.27 8.68 31.95
C ASP A 522 -16.85 8.59 32.60
N GLN A 523 -15.87 7.98 31.92
CA GLN A 523 -14.47 7.93 32.37
C GLN A 523 -13.83 9.32 32.47
N LEU A 524 -14.10 10.19 31.51
CA LEU A 524 -13.59 11.56 31.50
C LEU A 524 -14.16 12.38 32.66
N LEU A 525 -15.48 12.29 32.89
CA LEU A 525 -16.16 13.00 33.98
C LEU A 525 -15.64 12.52 35.34
N GLN A 526 -15.65 11.20 35.59
CA GLN A 526 -15.21 10.62 36.86
C GLN A 526 -13.73 10.84 37.14
N GLY A 527 -12.88 10.73 36.11
CA GLY A 527 -11.43 10.92 36.23
C GLY A 527 -11.03 12.36 36.53
N ASP A 528 -11.88 13.34 36.23
CA ASP A 528 -11.57 14.77 36.39
C ASP A 528 -12.16 15.40 37.66
N ARG A 529 -12.55 14.59 38.64
CA ARG A 529 -13.07 15.02 39.96
C ARG A 529 -11.99 15.47 40.96
N GLY A 530 -10.74 15.60 40.53
CA GLY A 530 -9.60 15.91 41.43
C GLY A 530 -9.63 17.29 42.09
N PHE A 531 -10.51 18.19 41.65
CA PHE A 531 -10.72 19.52 42.24
C PHE A 531 -11.69 19.50 43.43
N LEU A 532 -12.41 18.38 43.64
CA LEU A 532 -13.33 18.23 44.75
C LEU A 532 -12.58 17.98 46.06
N GLU A 533 -13.12 18.49 47.17
CA GLU A 533 -12.66 18.10 48.50
C GLU A 533 -12.84 16.59 48.70
N ARG A 534 -11.84 15.91 49.28
CA ARG A 534 -11.82 14.43 49.36
C ARG A 534 -12.89 13.87 50.28
N ASP A 535 -13.17 14.59 51.36
CA ASP A 535 -14.08 14.20 52.42
C ASP A 535 -14.98 15.40 52.80
N PRO A 536 -15.88 15.88 51.90
CA PRO A 536 -16.82 16.94 52.22
C PRO A 536 -17.66 16.54 53.43
N GLU A 537 -17.75 17.43 54.44
CA GLU A 537 -18.37 17.12 55.73
C GLU A 537 -17.80 15.86 56.41
N GLY A 538 -16.55 15.52 56.11
CA GLY A 538 -15.88 14.31 56.58
C GLY A 538 -16.32 13.01 55.90
N ILE A 539 -17.19 13.05 54.88
CA ILE A 539 -17.72 11.88 54.17
C ILE A 539 -16.97 11.67 52.84
N PRO A 540 -16.44 10.46 52.56
CA PRO A 540 -15.69 10.22 51.32
C PRO A 540 -16.53 10.44 50.05
N LEU A 541 -15.97 11.09 49.03
CA LEU A 541 -16.67 11.31 47.74
C LEU A 541 -17.25 10.03 47.12
N SER A 542 -16.61 8.87 47.32
CA SER A 542 -17.04 7.59 46.74
C SER A 542 -18.40 7.10 47.23
N VAL A 543 -18.91 7.63 48.35
CA VAL A 543 -20.21 7.23 48.92
C VAL A 543 -21.32 8.22 48.58
N LEU A 544 -20.96 9.36 48.00
CA LEU A 544 -21.91 10.38 47.60
C LEU A 544 -22.53 10.03 46.23
N PRO A 545 -23.82 10.31 46.02
CA PRO A 545 -24.54 9.98 44.79
C PRO A 545 -24.21 10.93 43.62
N LEU A 546 -22.93 11.28 43.43
CA LEU A 546 -22.48 12.28 42.45
C LEU A 546 -22.87 11.93 41.00
N ASP A 547 -22.83 10.64 40.65
CA ASP A 547 -23.17 10.15 39.30
C ASP A 547 -24.68 10.12 39.01
N THR A 548 -25.51 10.30 40.04
CA THR A 548 -26.98 10.28 39.94
C THR A 548 -27.61 11.62 40.27
N ASP A 549 -26.88 12.54 40.91
CA ASP A 549 -27.38 13.88 41.24
C ASP A 549 -27.45 14.76 39.97
N PRO A 550 -28.65 15.20 39.55
CA PRO A 550 -28.80 15.92 38.28
C PRO A 550 -28.11 17.28 38.28
N VAL A 551 -28.10 17.98 39.41
CA VAL A 551 -27.49 19.32 39.55
C VAL A 551 -25.97 19.21 39.44
N PHE A 552 -25.38 18.22 40.12
CA PHE A 552 -23.96 17.94 40.05
C PHE A 552 -23.55 17.55 38.63
N ARG A 553 -24.27 16.62 37.98
CA ARG A 553 -23.96 16.18 36.62
C ARG A 553 -24.00 17.31 35.60
N GLU A 554 -25.01 18.17 35.65
CA GLU A 554 -25.14 19.28 34.71
C GLU A 554 -23.93 20.24 34.81
N ALA A 555 -23.56 20.61 36.04
CA ALA A 555 -22.41 21.46 36.28
C ALA A 555 -21.07 20.77 35.95
N GLU A 556 -20.97 19.46 36.19
CA GLU A 556 -19.79 18.64 35.87
C GLU A 556 -19.56 18.57 34.35
N VAL A 557 -20.63 18.35 33.59
CA VAL A 557 -20.60 18.37 32.12
C VAL A 557 -20.24 19.75 31.59
N GLU A 558 -20.87 20.83 32.09
CA GLU A 558 -20.53 22.20 31.68
C GLU A 558 -19.03 22.48 31.91
N ARG A 559 -18.49 22.09 33.08
CA ARG A 559 -17.07 22.22 33.39
C ARG A 559 -16.20 21.43 32.41
N ALA A 560 -16.53 20.17 32.18
CA ALA A 560 -15.77 19.29 31.28
C ALA A 560 -15.73 19.87 29.86
N VAL A 561 -16.84 20.38 29.33
CA VAL A 561 -16.92 21.02 28.01
C VAL A 561 -16.05 22.28 27.94
N LEU A 562 -16.11 23.15 28.95
CA LEU A 562 -15.28 24.36 28.99
C LEU A 562 -13.79 24.04 29.06
N LYS A 563 -13.42 23.00 29.81
CA LYS A 563 -12.04 22.52 29.93
C LYS A 563 -11.54 21.87 28.64
N LEU A 564 -12.36 21.08 27.95
CA LEU A 564 -11.99 20.47 26.66
C LEU A 564 -11.89 21.50 25.53
N SER A 565 -12.67 22.58 25.61
CA SER A 565 -12.70 23.63 24.59
C SER A 565 -11.46 24.54 24.67
N ASP A 566 -11.27 25.24 25.79
CA ASP A 566 -10.10 26.11 26.03
C ASP A 566 -9.99 26.40 27.53
N PRO A 567 -9.16 25.64 28.29
CA PRO A 567 -9.03 25.82 29.73
C PRO A 567 -8.56 27.21 30.13
N ARG A 568 -7.75 27.87 29.29
CA ARG A 568 -7.14 29.15 29.62
C ARG A 568 -8.15 30.28 29.49
N LYS A 569 -8.95 30.28 28.43
CA LYS A 569 -9.99 31.30 28.23
C LYS A 569 -11.15 31.15 29.22
N ASN A 570 -11.44 29.92 29.65
CA ASN A 570 -12.58 29.61 30.50
C ASN A 570 -12.23 29.52 31.99
N ALA A 571 -11.01 29.90 32.40
CA ALA A 571 -10.49 29.68 33.76
C ALA A 571 -11.43 30.19 34.87
N ASP A 572 -11.96 31.42 34.76
CA ASP A 572 -12.84 32.00 35.77
C ASP A 572 -14.17 31.24 35.90
N ARG A 573 -14.73 30.81 34.76
CA ARG A 573 -15.98 30.05 34.73
C ARG A 573 -15.79 28.61 35.22
N ILE A 574 -14.66 28.00 34.89
CA ILE A 574 -14.25 26.70 35.44
C ILE A 574 -14.11 26.80 36.97
N ALA A 575 -13.41 27.80 37.49
CA ALA A 575 -13.25 28.00 38.94
C ALA A 575 -14.60 28.23 39.65
N SER A 576 -15.51 28.98 39.04
CA SER A 576 -16.87 29.17 39.58
C SER A 576 -17.67 27.86 39.61
N LEU A 577 -17.57 27.03 38.56
CA LEU A 577 -18.20 25.71 38.53
C LEU A 577 -17.56 24.75 39.54
N GLU A 578 -16.23 24.78 39.69
CA GLU A 578 -15.52 23.97 40.69
C GLU A 578 -15.94 24.32 42.12
N SER A 579 -16.15 25.62 42.43
CA SER A 579 -16.73 26.04 43.70
C SER A 579 -18.15 25.50 43.86
N ARG A 580 -19.03 25.68 42.87
CA ARG A 580 -20.42 25.19 42.92
C ARG A 580 -20.51 23.67 43.07
N LEU A 581 -19.61 22.93 42.42
CA LEU A 581 -19.54 21.47 42.50
C LEU A 581 -19.05 21.02 43.88
N ASN A 582 -18.08 21.72 44.47
CA ASN A 582 -17.69 21.50 45.86
C ASN A 582 -18.87 21.79 46.81
N ASP A 583 -19.52 22.95 46.68
CA ASP A 583 -20.68 23.31 47.51
C ASP A 583 -21.78 22.25 47.42
N ARG A 584 -22.11 21.77 46.21
CA ARG A 584 -23.10 20.69 46.02
C ARG A 584 -22.63 19.36 46.63
N ALA A 585 -21.34 19.05 46.59
CA ALA A 585 -20.80 17.86 47.26
C ALA A 585 -20.94 17.94 48.79
N HIS A 586 -20.72 19.13 49.38
CA HIS A 586 -21.01 19.37 50.80
C HIS A 586 -22.50 19.24 51.11
N GLU A 587 -23.38 19.83 50.32
CA GLU A 587 -24.83 19.68 50.47
C GLU A 587 -25.26 18.20 50.44
N LEU A 588 -24.77 17.43 49.46
CA LEU A 588 -25.07 16.00 49.36
C LEU A 588 -24.54 15.20 50.56
N ALA A 589 -23.40 15.59 51.12
CA ALA A 589 -22.88 14.97 52.34
C ALA A 589 -23.77 15.30 53.55
N GLN A 590 -24.23 16.55 53.70
CA GLN A 590 -25.19 16.95 54.74
C GLN A 590 -26.55 16.27 54.59
N GLU A 591 -27.09 16.19 53.37
CA GLU A 591 -28.33 15.48 53.05
C GLU A 591 -28.22 13.99 53.43
N ARG A 592 -27.07 13.36 53.17
CA ARG A 592 -26.81 11.97 53.56
C ARG A 592 -26.76 11.78 55.08
N LEU A 593 -26.05 12.67 55.79
CA LEU A 593 -25.94 12.62 57.25
C LEU A 593 -27.30 12.84 57.92
N SER A 594 -27.99 13.93 57.57
CA SER A 594 -29.29 14.29 58.12
C SER A 594 -30.38 13.26 57.80
N GLY A 595 -30.36 12.68 56.59
CA GLY A 595 -31.27 11.63 56.17
C GLY A 595 -31.11 10.30 56.92
N ASP A 596 -29.95 10.06 57.54
CA ASP A 596 -29.65 8.83 58.28
C ASP A 596 -29.82 8.94 59.80
N ARG A 597 -30.49 10.00 60.29
CA ARG A 597 -30.74 10.27 61.72
C ARG A 597 -31.85 9.44 62.37
N GLY A 598 -32.28 8.35 61.74
CA GLY A 598 -33.34 7.47 62.26
C GLY A 598 -33.01 6.72 63.56
N TYR A 599 -31.79 6.84 64.06
CA TYR A 599 -31.32 6.27 65.33
C TYR A 599 -31.58 7.19 66.54
N LEU A 600 -32.02 8.44 66.33
CA LEU A 600 -32.30 9.39 67.40
C LEU A 600 -33.67 9.12 68.04
N ASP A 601 -33.75 9.25 69.37
CA ASP A 601 -35.00 9.10 70.12
C ASP A 601 -36.06 10.14 69.68
N VAL A 602 -37.32 9.71 69.58
CA VAL A 602 -38.44 10.51 69.06
C VAL A 602 -38.81 11.70 69.96
N GLU A 603 -38.54 11.62 71.28
CA GLU A 603 -38.85 12.66 72.26
C GLU A 603 -37.64 12.98 73.14
N LEU A 604 -36.72 13.82 72.63
CA LEU A 604 -35.56 14.30 73.37
C LEU A 604 -36.00 15.39 74.36
N ALA A 605 -36.48 14.97 75.53
CA ALA A 605 -37.02 15.85 76.58
C ALA A 605 -38.16 16.78 76.10
N GLY A 606 -38.97 16.31 75.15
CA GLY A 606 -40.08 17.08 74.55
C GLY A 606 -39.67 18.05 73.43
N VAL A 607 -38.40 18.06 73.01
CA VAL A 607 -37.89 18.84 71.87
C VAL A 607 -37.79 17.94 70.63
N SER A 608 -38.29 18.42 69.49
CA SER A 608 -38.17 17.71 68.21
C SER A 608 -36.72 17.72 67.72
N SER A 609 -36.26 16.63 67.11
CA SER A 609 -34.92 16.54 66.51
C SER A 609 -34.67 17.60 65.43
N ALA A 610 -35.72 18.08 64.75
CA ALA A 610 -35.63 19.15 63.76
C ALA A 610 -35.34 20.54 64.36
N ASP A 611 -35.62 20.72 65.66
CA ASP A 611 -35.37 21.97 66.38
C ASP A 611 -33.99 22.00 67.05
N LEU A 612 -33.24 20.89 66.98
CA LEU A 612 -31.91 20.78 67.56
C LEU A 612 -30.83 21.26 66.56
N PRO A 613 -29.82 22.00 67.02
CA PRO A 613 -28.69 22.43 66.18
C PRO A 613 -27.67 21.28 66.00
N LEU A 614 -28.13 20.13 65.48
CA LEU A 614 -27.30 18.93 65.34
C LEU A 614 -26.17 19.11 64.32
N ASP A 615 -26.45 19.77 63.20
CA ASP A 615 -25.48 20.05 62.14
C ASP A 615 -24.43 21.08 62.57
N GLU A 616 -24.76 21.97 63.51
CA GLU A 616 -23.86 23.01 64.02
C GLU A 616 -23.01 22.52 65.20
N ASP A 617 -23.36 21.40 65.85
CA ASP A 617 -22.61 20.86 66.99
C ASP A 617 -21.40 20.03 66.52
N PRO A 618 -20.15 20.48 66.76
CA PRO A 618 -18.97 19.81 66.22
C PRO A 618 -18.77 18.38 66.75
N LYS A 619 -19.22 18.12 67.99
CA LYS A 619 -19.08 16.80 68.62
C LYS A 619 -20.10 15.81 68.06
N PHE A 620 -21.35 16.25 67.92
CA PHE A 620 -22.39 15.46 67.28
C PHE A 620 -21.99 15.11 65.85
N HIS A 621 -21.63 16.12 65.06
CA HIS A 621 -21.18 15.96 63.68
C HIS A 621 -20.00 14.96 63.56
N GLN A 622 -18.97 15.09 64.40
CA GLN A 622 -17.83 14.17 64.38
C GLN A 622 -18.24 12.69 64.61
N MET A 623 -19.09 12.44 65.61
CA MET A 623 -19.58 11.08 65.90
C MET A 623 -20.51 10.56 64.80
N GLU A 624 -21.30 11.45 64.20
CA GLU A 624 -22.22 11.13 63.10
C GLU A 624 -21.45 10.71 61.83
N VAL A 625 -20.37 11.43 61.51
CA VAL A 625 -19.44 11.08 60.43
C VAL A 625 -18.75 9.75 60.68
N GLU A 626 -18.27 9.50 61.91
CA GLU A 626 -17.67 8.20 62.26
C GLU A 626 -18.66 7.06 62.12
N ARG A 627 -19.92 7.27 62.53
CA ARG A 627 -21.00 6.29 62.35
C ARG A 627 -21.24 6.02 60.86
N ALA A 628 -21.34 7.06 60.04
CA ALA A 628 -21.53 6.92 58.59
C ALA A 628 -20.38 6.12 57.94
N LYS A 629 -19.13 6.38 58.32
CA LYS A 629 -17.95 5.63 57.86
C LYS A 629 -17.99 4.15 58.24
N LEU A 630 -18.42 3.83 59.47
CA LEU A 630 -18.54 2.44 59.92
C LEU A 630 -19.66 1.70 59.21
N LYS A 631 -20.79 2.37 58.98
CA LYS A 631 -21.96 1.83 58.27
C LYS A 631 -21.64 1.53 56.80
N GLU A 632 -20.81 2.36 56.16
CA GLU A 632 -20.35 2.11 54.80
C GLU A 632 -19.38 0.94 54.71
N ARG A 633 -18.39 0.86 55.62
CA ARG A 633 -17.34 -0.17 55.55
C ARG A 633 -17.92 -1.57 55.67
N ASP A 634 -18.69 -1.80 56.73
CA ASP A 634 -19.43 -3.05 56.95
C ASP A 634 -20.35 -2.84 58.17
N PRO A 635 -21.67 -2.71 57.95
CA PRO A 635 -22.62 -2.46 59.03
C PRO A 635 -22.76 -3.66 59.98
N VAL A 636 -22.47 -4.89 59.51
CA VAL A 636 -22.63 -6.11 60.30
C VAL A 636 -21.45 -6.29 61.25
N SER A 637 -20.21 -6.21 60.76
CA SER A 637 -19.03 -6.36 61.64
C SER A 637 -18.85 -5.18 62.59
N ASN A 638 -19.30 -3.98 62.21
CA ASN A 638 -19.21 -2.79 63.06
C ASN A 638 -20.43 -2.56 63.96
N ALA A 639 -21.40 -3.48 63.99
CA ALA A 639 -22.69 -3.31 64.69
C ALA A 639 -22.54 -2.84 66.15
N TYR A 640 -21.58 -3.40 66.90
CA TYR A 640 -21.34 -2.98 68.29
C TYR A 640 -20.86 -1.52 68.39
N ARG A 641 -19.93 -1.11 67.53
CA ARG A 641 -19.39 0.26 67.51
C ARG A 641 -20.43 1.27 67.01
N ILE A 642 -21.23 0.89 66.02
CA ILE A 642 -22.35 1.70 65.53
C ILE A 642 -23.33 1.94 66.67
N ARG A 643 -23.73 0.90 67.41
CA ARG A 643 -24.64 1.04 68.55
C ARG A 643 -24.06 1.91 69.67
N ASP A 644 -22.78 1.74 70.00
CA ASP A 644 -22.09 2.58 71.00
C ASP A 644 -22.04 4.06 70.58
N LEU A 645 -21.83 4.35 69.29
CA LEU A 645 -21.92 5.70 68.76
C LEU A 645 -23.36 6.24 68.75
N GLU A 646 -24.35 5.44 68.40
CA GLU A 646 -25.77 5.82 68.44
C GLU A 646 -26.22 6.17 69.87
N GLU A 647 -25.75 5.44 70.89
CA GLU A 647 -26.01 5.77 72.29
C GLU A 647 -25.37 7.11 72.68
N LYS A 648 -24.10 7.34 72.31
CA LYS A 648 -23.41 8.62 72.55
C LYS A 648 -24.05 9.80 71.81
N LEU A 649 -24.50 9.58 70.58
CA LEU A 649 -25.22 10.57 69.79
C LEU A 649 -26.56 10.92 70.42
N ASN A 650 -27.31 9.93 70.93
CA ASN A 650 -28.53 10.17 71.69
C ASN A 650 -28.28 10.96 72.99
N VAL A 651 -27.24 10.60 73.76
CA VAL A 651 -26.85 11.36 74.96
C VAL A 651 -26.51 12.81 74.60
N ARG A 652 -25.71 13.02 73.53
CA ARG A 652 -25.36 14.37 73.07
C ARG A 652 -26.58 15.15 72.58
N ALA A 653 -27.51 14.51 71.87
CA ALA A 653 -28.75 15.12 71.43
C ALA A 653 -29.66 15.51 72.62
N GLN A 654 -29.71 14.69 73.68
CA GLN A 654 -30.40 15.04 74.93
C GLN A 654 -29.75 16.23 75.65
N GLU A 655 -28.42 16.31 75.70
CA GLU A 655 -27.71 17.49 76.24
C GLU A 655 -28.04 18.76 75.45
N LEU A 656 -28.10 18.67 74.12
CA LEU A 656 -28.48 19.79 73.25
C LEU A 656 -29.95 20.17 73.45
N ALA A 657 -30.85 19.20 73.61
CA ALA A 657 -32.25 19.46 73.92
C ALA A 657 -32.42 20.21 75.24
N GLN A 658 -31.69 19.83 76.29
CA GLN A 658 -31.70 20.56 77.57
C GLN A 658 -31.23 22.01 77.41
N ARG A 659 -30.17 22.25 76.64
CA ARG A 659 -29.72 23.61 76.34
C ARG A 659 -30.80 24.41 75.61
N VAL A 660 -31.47 23.82 74.61
CA VAL A 660 -32.58 24.49 73.91
C VAL A 660 -33.70 24.84 74.88
N LEU A 661 -34.08 23.94 75.80
CA LEU A 661 -35.09 24.23 76.83
C LEU A 661 -34.68 25.39 77.75
N GLU A 662 -33.41 25.46 78.15
CA GLU A 662 -32.88 26.60 78.92
C GLU A 662 -32.89 27.91 78.10
N GLU A 663 -32.53 27.84 76.82
CA GLU A 663 -32.54 28.98 75.92
C GLU A 663 -33.94 29.50 75.64
N ASP A 664 -34.93 28.62 75.58
CA ASP A 664 -36.35 28.96 75.42
C ASP A 664 -36.86 29.83 76.57
N LEU A 665 -36.38 29.60 77.80
CA LEU A 665 -36.75 30.39 78.98
C LEU A 665 -35.98 31.71 79.10
N LYS A 666 -34.93 31.95 78.29
CA LYS A 666 -34.23 33.24 78.31
C LYS A 666 -35.18 34.36 77.89
N GLY A 667 -35.32 35.37 78.76
CA GLY A 667 -36.23 36.51 78.57
C GLY A 667 -37.63 36.31 79.11
N ILE A 668 -37.91 35.16 79.74
CA ILE A 668 -39.12 34.91 80.51
C ILE A 668 -38.89 35.33 81.97
N ASP A 669 -39.92 35.89 82.62
CA ASP A 669 -39.87 36.28 84.03
C ASP A 669 -39.54 35.06 84.90
N THR A 670 -38.54 35.19 85.77
CA THR A 670 -38.05 34.13 86.63
C THR A 670 -38.87 33.95 87.90
N GLU A 671 -39.60 35.00 88.33
CA GLU A 671 -40.45 35.00 89.52
C GLU A 671 -41.84 35.63 89.25
N PRO A 672 -42.63 35.13 88.27
CA PRO A 672 -43.96 35.65 88.00
C PRO A 672 -44.86 35.55 89.24
N GLU A 673 -45.43 36.68 89.67
CA GLU A 673 -46.27 36.77 90.89
C GLU A 673 -45.55 36.27 92.16
N ASP A 674 -44.22 36.47 92.26
CA ASP A 674 -43.35 35.95 93.33
C ASP A 674 -43.23 34.41 93.38
N VAL A 675 -43.67 33.70 92.34
CA VAL A 675 -43.56 32.24 92.20
C VAL A 675 -42.34 31.89 91.33
N PRO A 676 -41.38 31.07 91.80
CA PRO A 676 -40.26 30.63 90.98
C PRO A 676 -40.71 29.87 89.72
N LEU A 677 -40.24 30.30 88.54
CA LEU A 677 -40.63 29.76 87.23
C LEU A 677 -40.47 28.23 87.12
N VAL A 678 -39.48 27.66 87.80
CA VAL A 678 -39.24 26.21 87.83
C VAL A 678 -40.43 25.41 88.38
N LEU A 679 -41.23 25.99 89.28
CA LEU A 679 -42.40 25.34 89.86
C LEU A 679 -43.57 25.25 88.87
N LEU A 680 -43.64 26.20 87.93
CA LEU A 680 -44.71 26.26 86.93
C LEU A 680 -44.54 25.26 85.80
N HIS A 681 -43.35 24.65 85.68
CA HIS A 681 -42.99 23.71 84.60
C HIS A 681 -43.46 24.17 83.20
N PRO A 682 -43.04 25.36 82.72
CA PRO A 682 -43.66 26.01 81.55
C PRO A 682 -43.67 25.15 80.29
N HIS A 683 -42.62 24.36 80.04
CA HIS A 683 -42.55 23.48 78.87
C HIS A 683 -43.58 22.35 78.85
N LYS A 684 -44.23 22.05 79.98
CA LYS A 684 -45.34 21.07 80.06
C LYS A 684 -46.71 21.68 79.79
N ASP A 685 -46.82 23.01 79.81
CA ASP A 685 -48.05 23.71 79.45
C ASP A 685 -48.21 23.72 77.92
N PRO A 686 -49.31 23.18 77.36
CA PRO A 686 -49.50 23.09 75.91
C PRO A 686 -49.51 24.46 75.20
N GLU A 687 -50.05 25.49 75.86
CA GLU A 687 -50.14 26.84 75.29
C GLU A 687 -48.76 27.50 75.24
N PHE A 688 -48.01 27.46 76.35
CA PHE A 688 -46.61 27.92 76.39
C PHE A 688 -45.74 27.17 75.36
N ALA A 689 -45.87 25.84 75.29
CA ALA A 689 -45.14 25.00 74.36
C ALA A 689 -45.44 25.34 72.89
N SER A 690 -46.67 25.76 72.56
CA SER A 690 -47.07 26.14 71.20
C SER A 690 -46.31 27.36 70.65
N PHE A 691 -45.77 28.21 71.53
CA PHE A 691 -44.99 29.39 71.13
C PHE A 691 -43.51 29.06 70.84
N LEU A 692 -43.01 27.91 71.30
CA LEU A 692 -41.59 27.55 71.21
C LEU A 692 -41.09 27.34 69.77
N PRO A 693 -41.80 26.64 68.85
CA PRO A 693 -41.33 26.48 67.47
C PRO A 693 -41.16 27.83 66.74
N ASP A 694 -42.13 28.73 66.93
CA ASP A 694 -42.07 30.09 66.35
C ASP A 694 -40.93 30.92 66.96
N LEU A 695 -40.73 30.83 68.28
CA LEU A 695 -39.63 31.49 68.97
C LEU A 695 -38.27 31.01 68.47
N ARG A 696 -38.07 29.69 68.39
CA ARG A 696 -36.82 29.06 67.91
C ARG A 696 -36.53 29.46 66.46
N ARG A 697 -37.54 29.45 65.58
CA ARG A 697 -37.41 29.91 64.19
C ARG A 697 -36.97 31.38 64.11
N LEU A 698 -37.58 32.25 64.93
CA LEU A 698 -37.23 33.67 64.95
C LEU A 698 -35.81 33.91 65.51
N LYS A 699 -35.40 33.15 66.53
CA LYS A 699 -34.07 33.25 67.16
C LYS A 699 -32.91 32.92 66.22
N LYS A 700 -33.12 32.10 65.17
CA LYS A 700 -32.10 31.84 64.13
C LYS A 700 -31.54 33.13 63.50
N ASN A 701 -32.36 34.19 63.41
CA ASN A 701 -31.96 35.51 62.93
C ASN A 701 -32.27 36.61 63.97
N SER A 702 -31.79 36.41 65.19
CA SER A 702 -32.07 37.27 66.35
C SER A 702 -31.87 38.77 66.09
N GLY A 703 -30.86 39.16 65.30
CA GLY A 703 -30.58 40.55 64.95
C GLY A 703 -31.66 41.23 64.09
N ARG A 704 -32.31 40.50 63.18
CA ARG A 704 -33.42 41.04 62.35
C ARG A 704 -34.79 40.85 63.00
N ASN A 705 -34.91 39.89 63.92
CA ASN A 705 -36.17 39.45 64.50
C ASN A 705 -36.40 39.94 65.94
N ALA A 706 -35.66 40.94 66.40
CA ALA A 706 -35.73 41.42 67.80
C ALA A 706 -37.16 41.78 68.26
N ALA A 707 -37.92 42.53 67.45
CA ALA A 707 -39.30 42.90 67.80
C ALA A 707 -40.28 41.71 67.78
N PRO A 708 -40.31 40.84 66.74
CA PRO A 708 -41.07 39.59 66.78
C PRO A 708 -40.73 38.67 67.95
N ILE A 709 -39.43 38.52 68.30
CA ILE A 709 -38.98 37.70 69.43
C ILE A 709 -39.55 38.24 70.74
N SER A 710 -39.44 39.55 70.97
CA SER A 710 -40.00 40.19 72.16
C SER A 710 -41.53 40.04 72.23
N ALA A 711 -42.24 40.12 71.11
CA ALA A 711 -43.68 39.93 71.07
C ALA A 711 -44.09 38.50 71.48
N VAL A 712 -43.35 37.48 71.04
CA VAL A 712 -43.59 36.08 71.45
C VAL A 712 -43.22 35.88 72.92
N GLN A 713 -42.09 36.42 73.38
CA GLN A 713 -41.68 36.38 74.79
C GLN A 713 -42.70 37.06 75.71
N ASN A 714 -43.33 38.17 75.29
CA ASN A 714 -44.38 38.82 76.08
C ASN A 714 -45.61 37.92 76.24
N LYS A 715 -46.05 37.24 75.18
CA LYS A 715 -47.15 36.26 75.28
C LYS A 715 -46.81 35.09 76.19
N MET A 716 -45.56 34.61 76.10
CA MET A 716 -45.05 33.57 76.99
C MET A 716 -44.98 34.05 78.45
N ASN A 717 -44.61 35.32 78.67
CA ASN A 717 -44.64 35.97 79.99
C ASN A 717 -46.07 36.07 80.54
N ASP A 718 -47.01 36.55 79.73
CA ASP A 718 -48.42 36.62 80.10
C ASP A 718 -48.94 35.24 80.54
N ARG A 719 -48.59 34.18 79.79
CA ARG A 719 -48.97 32.80 80.13
C ARG A 719 -48.33 32.29 81.42
N VAL A 720 -47.04 32.57 81.69
CA VAL A 720 -46.44 32.15 82.96
C VAL A 720 -46.98 32.94 84.15
N HIS A 721 -47.40 34.19 83.98
CA HIS A 721 -48.14 34.93 85.02
C HIS A 721 -49.53 34.35 85.27
N GLU A 722 -50.22 33.87 84.23
CA GLU A 722 -51.47 33.12 84.40
C GLU A 722 -51.26 31.82 85.18
N LEU A 723 -50.26 31.01 84.78
CA LEU A 723 -49.90 29.78 85.49
C LEU A 723 -49.51 30.06 86.95
N ALA A 724 -48.81 31.16 87.23
CA ALA A 724 -48.48 31.57 88.60
C ALA A 724 -49.74 31.88 89.42
N ARG A 725 -50.71 32.63 88.87
CA ARG A 725 -51.98 32.93 89.55
C ARG A 725 -52.83 31.68 89.79
N GLU A 726 -52.88 30.78 88.81
CA GLU A 726 -53.53 29.47 88.94
C GLU A 726 -52.89 28.68 90.08
N MET A 727 -51.56 28.57 90.09
CA MET A 727 -50.82 27.88 91.16
C MET A 727 -51.03 28.51 92.55
N ILE A 728 -51.02 29.85 92.66
CA ILE A 728 -51.29 30.54 93.94
C ILE A 728 -52.71 30.23 94.42
N THR A 729 -53.69 30.26 93.51
CA THR A 729 -55.09 29.97 93.84
C THR A 729 -55.24 28.52 94.32
N GLU A 730 -54.63 27.57 93.61
CA GLU A 730 -54.62 26.17 94.01
C GLU A 730 -53.87 25.93 95.33
N GLY A 731 -52.76 26.63 95.55
CA GLY A 731 -51.99 26.56 96.80
C GLY A 731 -52.81 27.02 98.00
N ARG A 732 -53.59 28.09 97.86
CA ARG A 732 -54.45 28.63 98.92
C ARG A 732 -55.66 27.74 99.24
N ASN A 733 -56.11 26.88 98.32
CA ASN A 733 -57.14 25.88 98.61
C ASN A 733 -56.72 24.86 99.68
N SER A 734 -55.43 24.77 100.00
CA SER A 734 -54.92 23.88 101.06
C SER A 734 -55.02 24.45 102.47
N LEU A 735 -55.43 25.72 102.62
CA LEU A 735 -55.71 26.36 103.90
C LEU A 735 -57.14 26.03 104.36
N ASP A 736 -57.45 26.28 105.63
CA ASP A 736 -58.81 26.23 106.15
C ASP A 736 -59.71 27.10 105.25
N PRO A 737 -60.76 26.57 104.61
CA PRO A 737 -61.62 27.35 103.72
C PRO A 737 -62.41 28.44 104.45
N GLU A 738 -62.66 28.28 105.75
CA GLU A 738 -63.41 29.22 106.58
C GLU A 738 -62.73 29.49 107.93
N PRO A 739 -61.52 30.08 107.96
CA PRO A 739 -60.82 30.40 109.20
C PRO A 739 -61.68 31.30 110.09
N GLU A 740 -61.92 30.86 111.33
CA GLU A 740 -62.85 31.53 112.26
C GLU A 740 -64.26 31.74 111.66
N GLY A 741 -64.69 30.87 110.74
CA GLY A 741 -65.97 30.96 110.03
C GLY A 741 -66.03 32.00 108.90
N VAL A 742 -64.92 32.65 108.54
CA VAL A 742 -64.84 33.65 107.46
C VAL A 742 -64.28 33.00 106.19
N PRO A 743 -64.97 33.05 105.03
CA PRO A 743 -64.44 32.49 103.78
C PRO A 743 -63.10 33.10 103.36
N LEU A 744 -62.12 32.27 102.96
CA LEU A 744 -60.77 32.72 102.54
C LEU A 744 -60.80 33.83 101.47
N GLY A 745 -61.75 33.75 100.52
CA GLY A 745 -61.90 34.75 99.46
C GLY A 745 -62.27 36.15 99.95
N TYR A 746 -62.78 36.28 101.18
CA TYR A 746 -63.12 37.55 101.81
C TYR A 746 -61.97 38.15 102.65
N LEU A 747 -60.89 37.39 102.85
CA LEU A 747 -59.71 37.84 103.58
C LEU A 747 -58.72 38.57 102.64
N PRO A 748 -58.01 39.60 103.13
CA PRO A 748 -57.03 40.35 102.35
C PRO A 748 -55.70 39.59 102.19
N LEU A 749 -55.73 38.29 101.88
CA LEU A 749 -54.54 37.43 101.81
C LEU A 749 -53.50 37.94 100.80
N GLY A 750 -53.98 38.47 99.67
CA GLY A 750 -53.12 39.01 98.61
C GLY A 750 -52.50 40.38 98.93
N THR A 751 -53.00 41.11 99.93
CA THR A 751 -52.45 42.42 100.34
C THR A 751 -51.76 42.37 101.71
N ASP A 752 -51.91 41.27 102.45
CA ASP A 752 -51.20 41.06 103.72
C ASP A 752 -49.72 40.74 103.49
N LYS A 753 -48.85 41.59 104.04
CA LYS A 753 -47.39 41.47 103.85
C LYS A 753 -46.83 40.21 104.49
N GLN A 754 -47.32 39.81 105.67
CA GLN A 754 -46.79 38.66 106.39
C GLN A 754 -47.18 37.36 105.71
N PHE A 755 -48.43 37.25 105.26
CA PHE A 755 -48.92 36.12 104.48
C PHE A 755 -48.15 35.98 103.16
N GLY A 756 -47.96 37.09 102.41
CA GLY A 756 -47.15 37.09 101.19
C GLY A 756 -45.68 36.67 101.42
N GLU A 757 -45.04 37.14 102.49
CA GLU A 757 -43.67 36.69 102.84
C GLU A 757 -43.58 35.20 103.17
N LEU A 758 -44.62 34.64 103.80
CA LEU A 758 -44.70 33.21 104.12
C LEU A 758 -44.96 32.37 102.86
N GLU A 759 -45.84 32.81 101.95
CA GLU A 759 -46.07 32.19 100.65
C GLU A 759 -44.78 32.20 99.81
N LYS A 760 -44.08 33.33 99.76
CA LYS A 760 -42.80 33.45 99.05
C LYS A 760 -41.75 32.47 99.60
N LYS A 761 -41.64 32.33 100.93
CA LYS A 761 -40.73 31.34 101.56
C LYS A 761 -41.16 29.90 101.26
N LEU A 762 -42.47 29.63 101.20
CA LEU A 762 -43.01 28.31 100.86
C LEU A 762 -42.61 27.94 99.43
N TYR A 763 -42.83 28.83 98.46
CA TYR A 763 -42.43 28.61 97.07
C TYR A 763 -40.92 28.45 96.93
N ALA A 764 -40.11 29.26 97.61
CA ALA A 764 -38.65 29.12 97.60
C ALA A 764 -38.17 27.74 98.11
N LEU A 765 -38.80 27.20 99.16
CA LEU A 765 -38.47 25.85 99.67
C LEU A 765 -39.00 24.73 98.77
N GLN A 766 -40.12 24.93 98.10
CA GLN A 766 -40.64 23.98 97.11
C GLN A 766 -39.77 23.93 95.85
N ALA A 767 -39.20 25.06 95.44
CA ALA A 767 -38.31 25.17 94.28
C ALA A 767 -36.89 24.66 94.57
N ALA A 768 -36.54 24.45 95.84
CA ALA A 768 -35.20 24.04 96.23
C ALA A 768 -34.86 22.61 95.73
N PRO A 769 -33.62 22.34 95.29
CA PRO A 769 -33.20 21.01 94.82
C PRO A 769 -33.31 19.90 95.87
N ARG A 770 -33.31 20.26 97.15
CA ARG A 770 -33.51 19.35 98.29
C ARG A 770 -34.76 19.76 99.05
N ARG A 771 -35.81 18.98 98.88
CA ARG A 771 -37.12 19.20 99.47
C ARG A 771 -37.04 19.09 100.99
N ASN A 772 -37.47 20.14 101.70
CA ASN A 772 -37.55 20.16 103.16
C ASN A 772 -39.01 20.06 103.59
N ASP A 773 -39.55 18.84 103.55
CA ASP A 773 -40.97 18.59 103.81
C ASP A 773 -41.43 19.09 105.19
N GLY A 774 -40.56 19.03 106.20
CA GLY A 774 -40.86 19.54 107.54
C GLY A 774 -40.99 21.06 107.58
N ALA A 775 -40.07 21.80 106.95
CA ALA A 775 -40.16 23.26 106.87
C ALA A 775 -41.33 23.73 105.99
N ILE A 776 -41.63 22.98 104.91
CA ILE A 776 -42.80 23.22 104.06
C ILE A 776 -44.10 23.05 104.85
N ALA A 777 -44.23 21.98 105.64
CA ALA A 777 -45.41 21.75 106.48
C ALA A 777 -45.57 22.85 107.56
N ASN A 778 -44.49 23.25 108.21
CA ASN A 778 -44.51 24.34 109.20
C ASN A 778 -44.94 25.68 108.57
N LEU A 779 -44.46 26.01 107.36
CA LEU A 779 -44.89 27.23 106.67
C LEU A 779 -46.36 27.19 106.27
N ARG A 780 -46.88 26.02 105.87
CA ARG A 780 -48.31 25.84 105.59
C ARG A 780 -49.17 26.05 106.84
N GLU A 781 -48.75 25.51 107.98
CA GLU A 781 -49.42 25.76 109.27
C GLU A 781 -49.42 27.24 109.63
N ARG A 782 -48.27 27.91 109.53
CA ARG A 782 -48.16 29.35 109.78
C ARG A 782 -48.97 30.23 108.83
N LEU A 783 -49.10 29.82 107.56
CA LEU A 783 -49.99 30.47 106.60
C LEU A 783 -51.46 30.31 107.04
N ASN A 784 -51.83 29.12 107.50
CA ASN A 784 -53.16 28.87 108.03
C ASN A 784 -53.42 29.73 109.28
N ASP A 785 -52.51 29.73 110.24
CA ASP A 785 -52.60 30.56 111.45
C ASP A 785 -52.76 32.05 111.12
N ARG A 786 -51.97 32.56 110.15
CA ARG A 786 -52.09 33.96 109.69
C ARG A 786 -53.45 34.23 109.04
N ALA A 787 -54.03 33.27 108.33
CA ALA A 787 -55.39 33.39 107.80
C ALA A 787 -56.44 33.47 108.94
N HIS A 788 -56.30 32.68 110.01
CA HIS A 788 -57.13 32.79 111.22
C HIS A 788 -56.97 34.14 111.92
N GLU A 789 -55.75 34.66 112.06
CA GLU A 789 -55.52 36.00 112.61
C GLU A 789 -56.22 37.09 111.79
N LEU A 790 -56.07 37.05 110.46
CA LEU A 790 -56.73 37.99 109.56
C LEU A 790 -58.27 37.89 109.63
N ALA A 791 -58.81 36.68 109.82
CA ALA A 791 -60.24 36.49 110.04
C ALA A 791 -60.71 37.11 111.36
N LYS A 792 -59.96 36.96 112.46
CA LYS A 792 -60.27 37.62 113.74
C LYS A 792 -60.22 39.13 113.63
N GLU A 793 -59.15 39.68 113.06
CA GLU A 793 -59.00 41.12 112.84
C GLU A 793 -60.17 41.67 112.01
N LYS A 794 -60.59 40.92 110.98
CA LYS A 794 -61.73 41.29 110.13
C LYS A 794 -63.05 41.30 110.89
N ILE A 795 -63.32 40.26 111.68
CA ILE A 795 -64.53 40.17 112.51
C ILE A 795 -64.56 41.32 113.53
N GLN A 796 -63.48 41.52 114.28
CA GLN A 796 -63.39 42.57 115.30
C GLN A 796 -63.52 43.98 114.70
N GLY A 797 -62.82 44.25 113.59
CA GLY A 797 -62.94 45.52 112.87
C GLY A 797 -64.34 45.77 112.29
N ASP A 798 -65.13 44.71 112.12
CA ASP A 798 -66.49 44.78 111.59
C ASP A 798 -67.57 44.90 112.67
N ARG A 799 -67.20 45.10 113.94
CA ARG A 799 -68.12 45.40 115.06
C ARG A 799 -68.70 46.82 115.05
N GLY A 800 -68.26 47.70 114.14
CA GLY A 800 -68.70 49.11 114.08
C GLY A 800 -70.20 49.34 113.80
N PHE A 801 -71.00 48.29 113.63
CA PHE A 801 -72.47 48.38 113.57
C PHE A 801 -73.14 48.27 114.94
N LEU A 802 -72.44 47.75 115.95
CA LEU A 802 -72.94 47.62 117.32
C LEU A 802 -72.92 48.98 118.01
N GLU A 803 -73.80 49.15 119.01
CA GLU A 803 -73.73 50.31 119.90
C GLU A 803 -72.38 50.33 120.63
N PRO A 804 -71.67 51.47 120.75
CA PRO A 804 -70.35 51.51 121.38
C PRO A 804 -70.33 51.17 122.88
N GLU A 805 -71.44 51.47 123.57
CA GLU A 805 -71.62 51.28 125.02
C GLU A 805 -73.01 50.68 125.34
N PRO A 806 -73.32 49.44 124.93
CA PRO A 806 -74.60 48.81 125.25
C PRO A 806 -74.76 48.71 126.78
N GLU A 807 -75.90 49.18 127.29
CA GLU A 807 -76.18 49.33 128.73
C GLU A 807 -75.10 50.12 129.52
N GLY A 808 -74.28 50.93 128.83
CA GLY A 808 -73.20 51.73 129.43
C GLY A 808 -71.84 51.02 129.57
N ILE A 809 -71.66 49.83 128.98
CA ILE A 809 -70.39 49.07 129.02
C ILE A 809 -69.69 49.16 127.66
N PRO A 810 -68.44 49.64 127.56
CA PRO A 810 -67.70 49.67 126.31
C PRO A 810 -67.58 48.28 125.66
N LEU A 811 -67.74 48.19 124.33
CA LEU A 811 -67.62 46.92 123.60
C LEU A 811 -66.29 46.17 123.85
N SER A 812 -65.21 46.89 124.21
CA SER A 812 -63.90 46.31 124.55
C SER A 812 -63.90 45.52 125.86
N ASP A 813 -64.82 45.84 126.77
CA ASP A 813 -64.92 45.22 128.10
C ASP A 813 -65.91 44.04 128.08
N LEU A 814 -66.61 43.84 126.96
CA LEU A 814 -67.47 42.70 126.75
C LEU A 814 -66.66 41.51 126.22
N PRO A 815 -66.91 40.29 126.73
CA PRO A 815 -66.21 39.08 126.30
C PRO A 815 -66.73 38.54 124.95
N LEU A 816 -66.96 39.44 123.97
CA LEU A 816 -67.57 39.16 122.67
C LEU A 816 -66.80 38.12 121.86
N ASP A 817 -65.47 38.14 121.97
CA ASP A 817 -64.59 37.18 121.28
C ASP A 817 -64.68 35.76 121.85
N SER A 818 -65.10 35.61 123.11
CA SER A 818 -65.26 34.30 123.77
C SER A 818 -66.71 33.82 123.86
N ASP A 819 -67.67 34.66 123.50
CA ASP A 819 -69.09 34.29 123.45
C ASP A 819 -69.36 33.50 122.17
N GLU A 820 -69.56 32.19 122.30
CA GLU A 820 -69.81 31.30 121.16
C GLU A 820 -71.03 31.70 120.32
N LYS A 821 -72.06 32.27 120.95
CA LYS A 821 -73.30 32.64 120.26
C LYS A 821 -73.10 33.93 119.48
N PHE A 822 -72.42 34.90 120.08
CA PHE A 822 -72.06 36.15 119.45
C PHE A 822 -71.09 35.93 118.29
N HIS A 823 -70.07 35.11 118.51
CA HIS A 823 -69.11 34.77 117.48
C HIS A 823 -69.78 34.10 116.27
N LYS A 824 -70.67 33.12 116.47
CA LYS A 824 -71.46 32.52 115.37
C LYS A 824 -72.21 33.55 114.54
N MET A 825 -72.84 34.52 115.21
CA MET A 825 -73.54 35.62 114.54
C MET A 825 -72.59 36.53 113.75
N GLU A 826 -71.41 36.84 114.30
CA GLU A 826 -70.36 37.57 113.58
C GLU A 826 -69.88 36.81 112.34
N THR A 827 -69.70 35.49 112.44
CA THR A 827 -69.32 34.65 111.30
C THR A 827 -70.41 34.60 110.21
N GLU A 828 -71.69 34.47 110.58
CA GLU A 828 -72.80 34.52 109.62
C GLU A 828 -72.85 35.86 108.90
N ARG A 829 -72.64 36.95 109.64
CA ARG A 829 -72.58 38.29 109.05
C ARG A 829 -71.36 38.47 108.15
N ALA A 830 -70.20 37.90 108.50
CA ALA A 830 -69.02 37.89 107.65
C ALA A 830 -69.25 37.10 106.35
N LYS A 831 -69.92 35.94 106.40
CA LYS A 831 -70.33 35.16 105.20
C LYS A 831 -71.27 35.95 104.30
N LEU A 832 -72.28 36.62 104.87
CA LEU A 832 -73.15 37.49 104.08
C LEU A 832 -72.36 38.61 103.40
N LYS A 833 -71.31 39.11 104.04
CA LYS A 833 -70.46 40.16 103.49
C LYS A 833 -69.43 39.70 102.46
N GLU A 834 -69.27 38.41 102.22
CA GLU A 834 -68.51 37.90 101.09
C GLU A 834 -69.05 38.47 99.76
N ASN A 835 -70.37 38.68 99.67
CA ASN A 835 -71.00 39.35 98.54
C ASN A 835 -72.01 40.42 99.02
N PRO A 836 -71.53 41.61 99.45
CA PRO A 836 -72.36 42.64 100.07
C PRO A 836 -73.47 43.15 99.14
N ALA A 837 -73.23 43.12 97.83
CA ALA A 837 -74.17 43.56 96.81
C ALA A 837 -75.37 42.60 96.68
N LYS A 838 -75.15 41.28 96.79
CA LYS A 838 -76.22 40.29 96.78
C LYS A 838 -76.96 40.19 98.11
N ASN A 839 -76.27 40.44 99.22
CA ASN A 839 -76.78 40.19 100.57
C ASN A 839 -77.18 41.48 101.33
N SER A 840 -77.41 42.59 100.61
CA SER A 840 -77.64 43.91 101.20
C SER A 840 -78.78 43.93 102.24
N ASP A 841 -79.89 43.26 101.94
CA ASP A 841 -81.06 43.23 102.82
C ASP A 841 -80.81 42.40 104.07
N ALA A 842 -80.14 41.25 103.91
CA ALA A 842 -79.78 40.37 105.02
C ALA A 842 -78.76 41.03 105.96
N ILE A 843 -77.80 41.80 105.43
CA ILE A 843 -76.81 42.55 106.22
C ILE A 843 -77.48 43.72 106.97
N ALA A 844 -78.50 44.37 106.40
CA ALA A 844 -79.18 45.51 107.02
C ALA A 844 -79.98 45.14 108.28
N VAL A 845 -80.47 43.90 108.40
CA VAL A 845 -81.21 43.41 109.59
C VAL A 845 -80.38 43.55 110.86
N TRP A 846 -79.06 43.34 110.78
CA TRP A 846 -78.12 43.42 111.89
C TRP A 846 -77.89 44.81 112.47
N ARG A 847 -78.43 45.88 111.85
CA ARG A 847 -78.39 47.26 112.40
C ARG A 847 -79.65 47.64 113.20
N LYS A 848 -80.69 46.80 113.20
CA LYS A 848 -82.01 47.12 113.78
C LYS A 848 -82.34 46.33 115.06
N THR A 849 -81.43 45.48 115.50
CA THR A 849 -81.48 44.67 116.74
C THR A 849 -80.21 44.93 117.50
#